data_AF-A0A364RJJ1-F1
#
_entry.id   AF-A0A364RJJ1-F1
#
_cell.length_a   1.000
_cell.length_b   1.000
_cell.length_c   1.000
_cell.angle_alpha   90.00
_cell.angle_beta   90.00
_cell.angle_gamma   90.00
#
_symmetry.space_group_name_H-M   'P 1'
#
loop_
_entity.id
_entity.type
_entity.pdbx_description
1 polymer ?
#
loop_
_entity_poly.entity_id
_entity_poly.type
_entity_poly.pdbx_seq_one_letter_code
_entity_poly.pdbx_strand_id
1 'polypeptide(L)'
;MMAQAQTKLVFEETKPEAYLLKYNGGGNSQAAVNNIINLLKTNQVVAKGGGRPNRMPEFILRFEQQARIANQGNELQLNVKLTKLETAGDVTFRDFELADALYPDKITYKINLLSGGRVLKTFSESIALAKNEVVLLDVLVPDSAKAQNYTLQIVEKELVYSNSARVQARLDLIKEYYAAHATVQTLFKEGQRIQPGDVDILRAQDRELRALEEKAESIKVAPLREKLNLQKHDPKQMLANLRQVNELLEEKRKAINYALATLDQQFYNKGYALLGRGNHTLAHTYFVKAVEVNSAFAPAHLQLARIDFTAGSVREAAGRTRDILTKMRTDRQTEEMAMGLAHDIYTLFISEGNSLNSRGDYRTALIAYNDARAFCSTIGGLRCNLPAINDGEARAATGAYRNMLREGKQLLAKNDLAGAERVVADAFQFQEQYAIILQDERGADELQNQVKFQFYLQYIDGGKRSLSQQNNTEALEQFEEALELEQQYTFKPIPELQQLAKKAAKPVILLKLTEGYQLAQGNKLADARNASAEATALQNRYALQQDKDVQIQNALLRERIFTQECLNAQALYDKHFQNGKALAQQKQFIAADQAYRAAIKIAEANTVCTIASFTATDARAAIAPAVAYQQKLEDINRQVAKNRYLEAITLYSEAEKVYLADKVNRFGLDHISLFNFSKEHQKQPFTAAVVDHFAALGEEQVAIQLLNSLLVKGYAKRKTKKVQEQLGKQLATEDVARAATGSIETLAAQHTQNSKDLKNLGKAYQKERRKLMKS
;
A
#
# COMPACT_ATOMS: atom_id res chain seq x y z
N MET A 1 -30.90 -100.56 8.22
CA MET A 1 -32.10 -100.15 7.43
C MET A 1 -33.28 -100.08 8.37
N MET A 2 -33.65 -98.88 8.84
CA MET A 2 -34.94 -98.66 9.47
C MET A 2 -35.97 -98.50 8.35
N ALA A 3 -37.03 -99.31 8.38
CA ALA A 3 -38.12 -99.24 7.43
C ALA A 3 -38.83 -97.88 7.58
N GLN A 4 -38.84 -97.09 6.51
CA GLN A 4 -39.67 -95.89 6.40
C GLN A 4 -41.14 -96.33 6.51
N ALA A 5 -41.85 -95.84 7.53
CA ALA A 5 -43.28 -96.00 7.66
C ALA A 5 -43.96 -95.42 6.41
N GLN A 6 -44.68 -96.24 5.65
CA GLN A 6 -45.46 -95.79 4.50
C GLN A 6 -46.63 -94.92 4.97
N THR A 7 -46.56 -93.62 4.69
CA THR A 7 -47.65 -92.67 4.86
C THR A 7 -48.78 -93.02 3.89
N LYS A 8 -49.97 -93.36 4.38
CA LYS A 8 -51.14 -93.69 3.54
C LYS A 8 -52.09 -92.49 3.46
N LEU A 9 -52.42 -92.01 2.26
CA LEU A 9 -53.43 -90.98 2.07
C LEU A 9 -54.83 -91.54 2.37
N VAL A 10 -55.60 -90.88 3.22
CA VAL A 10 -56.93 -91.37 3.66
C VAL A 10 -58.06 -90.42 3.26
N PHE A 11 -57.76 -89.13 3.10
CA PHE A 11 -58.70 -88.14 2.60
C PHE A 11 -57.96 -87.06 1.82
N GLU A 12 -58.54 -86.63 0.71
CA GLU A 12 -58.13 -85.46 -0.04
C GLU A 12 -59.37 -84.83 -0.68
N GLU A 13 -59.58 -83.55 -0.42
CA GLU A 13 -60.63 -82.75 -1.03
C GLU A 13 -60.02 -81.43 -1.50
N THR A 14 -60.32 -81.05 -2.73
CA THR A 14 -60.05 -79.71 -3.24
C THR A 14 -61.37 -79.06 -3.61
N LYS A 15 -61.70 -77.94 -2.97
CA LYS A 15 -62.96 -77.21 -3.16
C LYS A 15 -62.70 -75.77 -3.57
N PRO A 16 -63.14 -75.32 -4.77
CA PRO A 16 -63.08 -73.92 -5.13
C PRO A 16 -64.16 -73.14 -4.37
N GLU A 17 -63.81 -71.95 -3.88
CA GLU A 17 -64.71 -71.02 -3.21
C GLU A 17 -64.66 -69.64 -3.83
N ALA A 18 -65.80 -68.95 -3.79
CA ALA A 18 -65.94 -67.59 -4.29
C ALA A 18 -66.86 -66.78 -3.36
N TYR A 19 -66.36 -65.64 -2.89
CA TYR A 19 -67.08 -64.71 -2.02
C TYR A 19 -67.32 -63.43 -2.81
N LEU A 20 -68.59 -63.04 -2.98
CA LEU A 20 -68.96 -61.76 -3.61
C LEU A 20 -68.98 -60.66 -2.54
N LEU A 21 -68.11 -59.67 -2.71
CA LEU A 21 -67.98 -58.50 -1.85
C LEU A 21 -68.70 -57.34 -2.54
N LYS A 22 -69.83 -56.93 -1.95
CA LYS A 22 -70.68 -55.83 -2.44
C LYS A 22 -71.18 -54.98 -1.28
N TYR A 23 -71.68 -53.78 -1.60
CA TYR A 23 -72.19 -52.84 -0.60
C TYR A 23 -73.41 -53.45 0.10
N ASN A 24 -73.40 -53.53 1.43
CA ASN A 24 -74.50 -54.13 2.20
C ASN A 24 -74.56 -53.63 3.66
N GLY A 25 -75.68 -53.85 4.36
CA GLY A 25 -75.97 -53.35 5.72
C GLY A 25 -75.54 -54.25 6.89
N GLY A 26 -74.55 -55.15 6.71
CA GLY A 26 -74.07 -56.12 7.73
C GLY A 26 -73.04 -55.57 8.73
N GLY A 27 -72.49 -56.45 9.59
CA GLY A 27 -71.63 -56.14 10.77
C GLY A 27 -70.25 -55.50 10.50
N ASN A 28 -69.36 -55.48 11.50
CA ASN A 28 -68.13 -54.66 11.49
C ASN A 28 -67.18 -54.91 10.28
N SER A 29 -66.98 -56.15 9.83
CA SER A 29 -66.20 -56.45 8.61
C SER A 29 -66.85 -55.85 7.35
N GLN A 30 -68.18 -55.79 7.30
CA GLN A 30 -68.93 -55.19 6.20
C GLN A 30 -68.77 -53.66 6.14
N ALA A 31 -68.59 -52.97 7.26
CA ALA A 31 -68.32 -51.54 7.27
C ALA A 31 -66.98 -51.20 6.57
N ALA A 32 -65.93 -52.00 6.81
CA ALA A 32 -64.66 -51.86 6.10
C ALA A 32 -64.79 -52.18 4.61
N VAL A 33 -65.54 -53.21 4.25
CA VAL A 33 -65.86 -53.54 2.84
C VAL A 33 -66.63 -52.41 2.15
N ASN A 34 -67.60 -51.79 2.82
CA ASN A 34 -68.35 -50.64 2.29
C ASN A 34 -67.42 -49.44 2.06
N ASN A 35 -66.46 -49.19 2.96
CA ASN A 35 -65.45 -48.14 2.76
C ASN A 35 -64.55 -48.44 1.56
N ILE A 36 -64.10 -49.69 1.40
CA ILE A 36 -63.36 -50.12 0.21
C ILE A 36 -64.19 -49.87 -1.06
N ILE A 37 -65.45 -50.30 -1.09
CA ILE A 37 -66.34 -50.12 -2.25
C ILE A 37 -66.57 -48.63 -2.56
N ASN A 38 -66.72 -47.78 -1.54
CA ASN A 38 -66.81 -46.33 -1.72
C ASN A 38 -65.53 -45.73 -2.32
N LEU A 39 -64.35 -46.20 -1.91
CA LEU A 39 -63.09 -45.80 -2.53
C LEU A 39 -63.03 -46.25 -3.99
N LEU A 40 -63.42 -47.49 -4.29
CA LEU A 40 -63.48 -48.01 -5.65
C LEU A 40 -64.43 -47.16 -6.52
N LYS A 41 -65.59 -46.77 -5.99
CA LYS A 41 -66.57 -45.94 -6.68
C LYS A 41 -66.03 -44.54 -6.96
N THR A 42 -65.50 -43.88 -5.93
CA THR A 42 -64.97 -42.52 -6.01
C THR A 42 -63.83 -42.42 -7.01
N ASN A 43 -63.05 -43.49 -7.14
CA ASN A 43 -61.93 -43.55 -8.08
C ASN A 43 -62.29 -44.25 -9.41
N GLN A 44 -63.58 -44.52 -9.68
CA GLN A 44 -64.07 -45.11 -10.93
C GLN A 44 -63.33 -46.40 -11.32
N VAL A 45 -63.10 -47.29 -10.34
CA VAL A 45 -62.50 -48.60 -10.57
C VAL A 45 -63.49 -49.47 -11.35
N VAL A 46 -62.99 -50.17 -12.36
CA VAL A 46 -63.79 -50.96 -13.30
C VAL A 46 -63.32 -52.41 -13.34
N ALA A 47 -64.15 -53.28 -13.91
CA ALA A 47 -63.80 -54.66 -14.16
C ALA A 47 -62.66 -54.82 -15.18
N LYS A 48 -61.90 -55.90 -15.04
CA LYS A 48 -60.86 -56.30 -16.00
C LYS A 48 -61.50 -56.52 -17.38
N GLY A 49 -61.11 -55.72 -18.37
CA GLY A 49 -61.71 -55.71 -19.71
C GLY A 49 -62.70 -54.57 -19.99
N GLY A 50 -62.95 -53.70 -18.99
CA GLY A 50 -63.85 -52.55 -19.11
C GLY A 50 -65.27 -52.85 -18.63
N GLY A 51 -65.96 -51.81 -18.13
CA GLY A 51 -67.31 -51.90 -17.57
C GLY A 51 -67.93 -50.52 -17.37
N ARG A 52 -69.24 -50.46 -17.10
CA ARG A 52 -69.97 -49.19 -16.88
C ARG A 52 -69.54 -48.55 -15.53
N PRO A 53 -68.95 -47.35 -15.50
CA PRO A 53 -68.40 -46.74 -14.28
C PRO A 53 -69.47 -46.24 -13.28
N ASN A 54 -70.74 -46.18 -13.68
CA ASN A 54 -71.82 -45.61 -12.87
C ASN A 54 -72.60 -46.64 -12.02
N ARG A 55 -72.09 -47.86 -11.85
CA ARG A 55 -72.67 -48.84 -10.93
C ARG A 55 -71.93 -48.86 -9.59
N MET A 56 -72.56 -49.36 -8.53
CA MET A 56 -71.84 -49.66 -7.30
C MET A 56 -70.81 -50.76 -7.58
N PRO A 57 -69.52 -50.55 -7.26
CA PRO A 57 -68.49 -51.55 -7.50
C PRO A 57 -68.71 -52.82 -6.70
N GLU A 58 -68.32 -53.94 -7.28
CA GLU A 58 -68.31 -55.25 -6.62
C GLU A 58 -67.09 -56.05 -7.04
N PHE A 59 -66.54 -56.84 -6.12
CA PHE A 59 -65.42 -57.73 -6.42
C PHE A 59 -65.64 -59.11 -5.79
N ILE A 60 -64.97 -60.11 -6.33
CA ILE A 60 -65.10 -61.50 -5.91
C ILE A 60 -63.74 -61.96 -5.42
N LEU A 61 -63.66 -62.49 -4.21
CA LEU A 61 -62.49 -63.22 -3.72
C LEU A 61 -62.67 -64.70 -4.05
N ARG A 62 -61.72 -65.29 -4.78
CA ARG A 62 -61.70 -66.71 -5.14
C ARG A 62 -60.49 -67.38 -4.51
N PHE A 63 -60.65 -68.63 -4.07
CA PHE A 63 -59.53 -69.48 -3.65
C PHE A 63 -59.91 -70.96 -3.74
N GLU A 64 -58.91 -71.84 -3.80
CA GLU A 64 -59.07 -73.28 -3.66
C GLU A 64 -58.72 -73.70 -2.25
N GLN A 65 -59.67 -74.32 -1.56
CA GLN A 65 -59.45 -74.95 -0.28
C GLN A 65 -59.02 -76.39 -0.51
N GLN A 66 -57.82 -76.76 -0.06
CA GLN A 66 -57.30 -78.11 -0.09
C GLN A 66 -57.26 -78.67 1.31
N ALA A 67 -57.93 -79.80 1.56
CA ALA A 67 -57.97 -80.48 2.83
C ALA A 67 -57.51 -81.93 2.64
N ARG A 68 -56.52 -82.35 3.42
CA ARG A 68 -55.83 -83.63 3.28
C ARG A 68 -55.63 -84.30 4.64
N ILE A 69 -55.84 -85.61 4.68
CA ILE A 69 -55.50 -86.45 5.83
C ILE A 69 -54.57 -87.56 5.36
N ALA A 70 -53.38 -87.64 5.96
CA ALA A 70 -52.45 -88.74 5.77
C ALA A 70 -52.31 -89.54 7.07
N ASN A 71 -52.47 -90.87 7.00
CA ASN A 71 -52.29 -91.77 8.12
C ASN A 71 -50.81 -92.21 8.21
N GLN A 72 -50.23 -92.03 9.40
CA GLN A 72 -48.85 -92.34 9.77
C GLN A 72 -48.79 -93.41 10.86
N GLY A 73 -49.61 -94.45 10.75
CA GLY A 73 -49.68 -95.55 11.71
C GLY A 73 -50.62 -95.21 12.88
N ASN A 74 -50.08 -94.63 13.96
CA ASN A 74 -50.86 -94.27 15.16
C ASN A 74 -51.32 -92.80 15.16
N GLU A 75 -50.97 -92.02 14.13
CA GLU A 75 -51.29 -90.60 14.03
C GLU A 75 -51.88 -90.28 12.64
N LEU A 76 -52.74 -89.27 12.61
CA LEU A 76 -53.27 -88.65 11.41
C LEU A 76 -52.62 -87.27 11.25
N GLN A 77 -51.96 -87.05 10.11
CA GLN A 77 -51.52 -85.73 9.68
C GLN A 77 -52.68 -85.03 8.97
N LEU A 78 -53.18 -83.95 9.56
CA LEU A 78 -54.23 -83.11 9.00
C LEU A 78 -53.58 -81.88 8.37
N ASN A 79 -53.82 -81.68 7.07
CA ASN A 79 -53.34 -80.51 6.36
C ASN A 79 -54.52 -79.80 5.67
N VAL A 80 -54.76 -78.55 6.01
CA VAL A 80 -55.72 -77.69 5.31
C VAL A 80 -55.01 -76.43 4.87
N LYS A 81 -55.13 -76.09 3.60
CA LYS A 81 -54.54 -74.89 3.03
C LYS A 81 -55.44 -74.24 2.00
N LEU A 82 -55.30 -72.93 1.85
CA LEU A 82 -55.88 -72.15 0.77
C LEU A 82 -54.81 -71.92 -0.28
N THR A 83 -55.11 -72.25 -1.53
CA THR A 83 -54.27 -71.99 -2.70
C THR A 83 -55.05 -71.18 -3.73
N LYS A 84 -54.36 -70.63 -4.74
CA LYS A 84 -54.98 -69.84 -5.82
C LYS A 84 -55.89 -68.70 -5.33
N LEU A 85 -55.42 -67.94 -4.33
CA LEU A 85 -56.10 -66.73 -3.88
C LEU A 85 -56.08 -65.69 -5.00
N GLU A 86 -57.25 -65.28 -5.48
CA GLU A 86 -57.41 -64.33 -6.59
C GLU A 86 -58.59 -63.40 -6.32
N THR A 87 -58.50 -62.16 -6.79
CA THR A 87 -59.66 -61.26 -6.82
C THR A 87 -60.06 -60.92 -8.25
N ALA A 88 -61.36 -60.89 -8.50
CA ALA A 88 -61.97 -60.59 -9.79
C ALA A 88 -63.11 -59.57 -9.63
N GLY A 89 -63.66 -59.05 -10.73
CA GLY A 89 -64.68 -57.99 -10.68
C GLY A 89 -64.04 -56.61 -10.84
N ASP A 90 -64.58 -55.59 -10.18
CA ASP A 90 -64.16 -54.19 -10.30
C ASP A 90 -62.82 -53.94 -9.56
N VAL A 91 -61.72 -54.37 -10.17
CA VAL A 91 -60.38 -54.39 -9.55
C VAL A 91 -59.33 -53.61 -10.35
N THR A 92 -59.71 -52.89 -11.42
CA THR A 92 -58.77 -52.17 -12.29
C THR A 92 -58.97 -50.66 -12.18
N PHE A 93 -57.91 -49.92 -11.84
CA PHE A 93 -57.88 -48.46 -11.81
C PHE A 93 -56.81 -47.92 -12.75
N ARG A 94 -57.23 -47.21 -13.82
CA ARG A 94 -56.33 -46.62 -14.82
C ARG A 94 -55.23 -47.60 -15.28
N ASP A 95 -55.67 -48.75 -15.78
CA ASP A 95 -54.84 -49.86 -16.28
C ASP A 95 -54.04 -50.63 -15.21
N PHE A 96 -54.04 -50.22 -13.94
CA PHE A 96 -53.42 -50.99 -12.85
C PHE A 96 -54.41 -51.88 -12.11
N GLU A 97 -53.98 -53.11 -11.80
CA GLU A 97 -54.73 -54.02 -10.94
C GLU A 97 -54.57 -53.65 -9.44
N LEU A 98 -55.70 -53.66 -8.74
CA LEU A 98 -55.83 -53.48 -7.29
C LEU A 98 -55.96 -54.82 -6.55
N ALA A 99 -55.83 -55.94 -7.27
CA ALA A 99 -56.22 -57.27 -6.81
C ALA A 99 -55.65 -57.64 -5.43
N ASP A 100 -54.35 -57.41 -5.24
CA ASP A 100 -53.64 -57.74 -3.98
C ASP A 100 -54.01 -56.78 -2.83
N ALA A 101 -54.41 -55.54 -3.15
CA ALA A 101 -54.86 -54.58 -2.14
C ALA A 101 -56.28 -54.89 -1.62
N LEU A 102 -57.02 -55.76 -2.32
CA LEU A 102 -58.39 -56.16 -2.00
C LEU A 102 -58.47 -57.48 -1.23
N TYR A 103 -57.35 -58.13 -0.92
CA TYR A 103 -57.36 -59.28 -0.02
C TYR A 103 -57.82 -58.86 1.38
N PRO A 104 -58.65 -59.66 2.05
CA PRO A 104 -58.98 -59.46 3.46
C PRO A 104 -57.71 -59.49 4.31
N ASP A 105 -57.75 -58.89 5.50
CA ASP A 105 -56.59 -58.92 6.41
C ASP A 105 -56.43 -60.30 7.03
N LYS A 106 -57.55 -60.94 7.39
CA LYS A 106 -57.58 -62.26 8.04
C LYS A 106 -58.77 -63.09 7.57
N ILE A 107 -58.66 -64.40 7.74
CA ILE A 107 -59.79 -65.33 7.69
C ILE A 107 -59.95 -65.99 9.06
N THR A 108 -61.19 -66.02 9.54
CA THR A 108 -61.59 -66.76 10.74
C THR A 108 -62.38 -67.98 10.32
N TYR A 109 -62.10 -69.14 10.90
CA TYR A 109 -62.72 -70.40 10.47
C TYR A 109 -62.69 -71.45 11.59
N LYS A 110 -63.52 -72.49 11.43
CA LYS A 110 -63.46 -73.72 12.22
C LYS A 110 -63.26 -74.94 11.32
N ILE A 111 -62.41 -75.88 11.71
CA ILE A 111 -62.16 -77.14 10.98
C ILE A 111 -62.57 -78.30 11.86
N ASN A 112 -63.53 -79.09 11.39
CA ASN A 112 -63.98 -80.31 12.04
C ASN A 112 -63.30 -81.52 11.40
N LEU A 113 -62.60 -82.33 12.19
CA LEU A 113 -62.23 -83.70 11.81
C LEU A 113 -63.43 -84.60 12.09
N LEU A 114 -63.94 -85.30 11.08
CA LEU A 114 -65.07 -86.22 11.22
C LEU A 114 -64.69 -87.65 10.86
N SER A 115 -65.40 -88.60 11.46
CA SER A 115 -65.41 -90.01 11.07
C SER A 115 -66.85 -90.51 11.04
N GLY A 116 -67.29 -91.06 9.91
CA GLY A 116 -68.67 -91.54 9.74
C GLY A 116 -69.75 -90.50 10.02
N GLY A 117 -69.46 -89.21 9.82
CA GLY A 117 -70.37 -88.08 10.08
C GLY A 117 -70.34 -87.52 11.51
N ARG A 118 -69.61 -88.12 12.46
CA ARG A 118 -69.44 -87.61 13.82
C ARG A 118 -68.18 -86.76 13.94
N VAL A 119 -68.28 -85.58 14.55
CA VAL A 119 -67.13 -84.70 14.83
C VAL A 119 -66.26 -85.31 15.93
N LEU A 120 -64.98 -85.51 15.61
CA LEU A 120 -63.95 -86.03 16.53
C LEU A 120 -63.17 -84.91 17.20
N LYS A 121 -62.86 -83.84 16.46
CA LYS A 121 -62.10 -82.69 16.97
C LYS A 121 -62.42 -81.45 16.14
N THR A 122 -62.46 -80.29 16.78
CA THR A 122 -62.61 -78.99 16.14
C THR A 122 -61.39 -78.13 16.39
N PHE A 123 -60.88 -77.49 15.34
CA PHE A 123 -59.82 -76.49 15.37
C PHE A 123 -60.44 -75.15 15.02
N SER A 124 -60.13 -74.09 15.76
CA SER A 124 -60.66 -72.75 15.53
C SER A 124 -59.52 -71.75 15.57
N GLU A 125 -59.30 -71.03 14.47
CA GLU A 125 -58.18 -70.10 14.35
C GLU A 125 -58.59 -68.86 13.54
N SER A 126 -57.76 -67.81 13.64
CA SER A 126 -57.84 -66.61 12.81
C SER A 126 -56.47 -66.32 12.23
N ILE A 127 -56.31 -66.52 10.92
CA ILE A 127 -55.02 -66.43 10.23
C ILE A 127 -55.00 -65.24 9.27
N ALA A 128 -53.85 -64.57 9.16
CA ALA A 128 -53.65 -63.49 8.20
C ALA A 128 -53.58 -64.00 6.76
N LEU A 129 -54.34 -63.37 5.86
CA LEU A 129 -54.33 -63.68 4.43
C LEU A 129 -53.32 -62.78 3.73
N ALA A 130 -52.05 -63.21 3.69
CA ALA A 130 -50.94 -62.39 3.17
C ALA A 130 -50.15 -63.01 2.01
N LYS A 131 -50.50 -64.22 1.55
CA LYS A 131 -49.74 -64.98 0.55
C LYS A 131 -50.66 -65.78 -0.37
N ASN A 132 -50.15 -66.18 -1.54
CA ASN A 132 -50.85 -67.01 -2.52
C ASN A 132 -51.18 -68.43 -2.01
N GLU A 133 -50.46 -68.88 -0.98
CA GLU A 133 -50.73 -70.12 -0.24
C GLU A 133 -50.79 -69.80 1.26
N VAL A 134 -51.89 -70.18 1.90
CA VAL A 134 -52.12 -69.96 3.33
C VAL A 134 -52.48 -71.27 3.98
N VAL A 135 -51.62 -71.76 4.86
CA VAL A 135 -51.86 -72.97 5.64
C VAL A 135 -52.83 -72.62 6.77
N LEU A 136 -54.01 -73.25 6.75
CA LEU A 136 -55.04 -73.11 7.78
C LEU A 136 -54.88 -74.14 8.91
N LEU A 137 -54.29 -75.29 8.62
CA LEU A 137 -54.04 -76.33 9.62
C LEU A 137 -52.93 -77.23 9.11
N ASP A 138 -51.93 -77.51 9.94
CA ASP A 138 -50.95 -78.56 9.71
C ASP A 138 -50.57 -79.17 11.06
N VAL A 139 -51.24 -80.26 11.43
CA VAL A 139 -51.10 -80.87 12.76
C VAL A 139 -51.13 -82.39 12.67
N LEU A 140 -50.40 -83.02 13.59
CA LEU A 140 -50.52 -84.46 13.85
C LEU A 140 -51.48 -84.67 15.02
N VAL A 141 -52.44 -85.58 14.86
CA VAL A 141 -53.36 -85.99 15.92
C VAL A 141 -53.35 -87.50 16.10
N PRO A 142 -53.45 -88.03 17.33
CA PRO A 142 -53.56 -89.47 17.55
C PRO A 142 -54.79 -90.07 16.84
N ASP A 143 -54.60 -91.19 16.14
CA ASP A 143 -55.67 -91.96 15.50
C ASP A 143 -56.43 -92.80 16.54
N SER A 144 -57.21 -92.14 17.40
CA SER A 144 -57.94 -92.80 18.49
C SER A 144 -59.15 -93.61 18.02
N ALA A 145 -59.69 -93.32 16.83
CA ALA A 145 -60.89 -93.95 16.31
C ALA A 145 -60.61 -95.13 15.37
N LYS A 146 -59.38 -95.28 14.83
CA LYS A 146 -58.96 -96.31 13.86
C LYS A 146 -59.98 -96.52 12.73
N ALA A 147 -60.65 -95.43 12.33
CA ALA A 147 -61.72 -95.49 11.35
C ALA A 147 -61.15 -95.44 9.92
N GLN A 148 -61.87 -96.03 8.96
CA GLN A 148 -61.44 -96.02 7.56
C GLN A 148 -61.92 -94.78 6.78
N ASN A 149 -62.89 -94.02 7.29
CA ASN A 149 -63.60 -92.96 6.55
C ASN A 149 -63.46 -91.59 7.26
N TYR A 150 -62.24 -91.06 7.32
CA TYR A 150 -61.99 -89.72 7.84
C TYR A 150 -62.34 -88.63 6.81
N THR A 151 -62.87 -87.50 7.28
CA THR A 151 -63.10 -86.30 6.46
C THR A 151 -62.75 -85.03 7.24
N LEU A 152 -62.35 -83.97 6.54
CA LEU A 152 -62.17 -82.64 7.12
C LEU A 152 -63.25 -81.70 6.58
N GLN A 153 -64.00 -81.05 7.47
CA GLN A 153 -65.02 -80.07 7.10
C GLN A 153 -64.67 -78.71 7.67
N ILE A 154 -64.48 -77.73 6.79
CA ILE A 154 -64.25 -76.33 7.19
C ILE A 154 -65.60 -75.61 7.24
N VAL A 155 -65.98 -75.11 8.42
CA VAL A 155 -67.23 -74.42 8.72
C VAL A 155 -66.96 -73.04 9.32
N GLU A 156 -68.01 -72.20 9.43
CA GLU A 156 -67.94 -70.86 10.05
C GLU A 156 -66.82 -69.97 9.51
N LYS A 157 -66.68 -69.92 8.18
CA LYS A 157 -65.69 -69.07 7.51
C LYS A 157 -66.14 -67.62 7.44
N GLU A 158 -65.32 -66.71 7.95
CA GLU A 158 -65.52 -65.26 7.89
C GLU A 158 -64.27 -64.56 7.35
N LEU A 159 -64.44 -63.72 6.34
CA LEU A 159 -63.39 -62.86 5.80
C LEU A 159 -63.40 -61.52 6.56
N VAL A 160 -62.26 -61.18 7.17
CA VAL A 160 -62.13 -60.00 8.02
C VAL A 160 -61.38 -58.89 7.27
N TYR A 161 -62.08 -57.78 7.04
CA TYR A 161 -61.52 -56.53 6.57
C TYR A 161 -61.46 -55.53 7.74
N SER A 162 -60.27 -55.00 8.02
CA SER A 162 -60.02 -54.10 9.15
C SER A 162 -60.13 -52.62 8.77
N ASN A 163 -59.63 -52.23 7.59
CA ASN A 163 -59.74 -50.88 7.05
C ASN A 163 -59.51 -50.83 5.53
N SER A 164 -59.66 -49.64 4.95
CA SER A 164 -59.45 -49.37 3.52
C SER A 164 -58.07 -48.76 3.19
N ALA A 165 -57.13 -48.74 4.14
CA ALA A 165 -55.85 -48.04 3.99
C ALA A 165 -54.95 -48.65 2.91
N ARG A 166 -54.94 -49.98 2.77
CA ARG A 166 -54.17 -50.67 1.70
C ARG A 166 -54.66 -50.26 0.30
N VAL A 167 -55.98 -50.18 0.13
CA VAL A 167 -56.60 -49.76 -1.13
C VAL A 167 -56.32 -48.28 -1.40
N GLN A 168 -56.47 -47.41 -0.40
CA GLN A 168 -56.16 -45.99 -0.54
C GLN A 168 -54.69 -45.77 -0.93
N ALA A 169 -53.75 -46.41 -0.22
CA ALA A 169 -52.33 -46.31 -0.53
C ALA A 169 -52.01 -46.81 -1.96
N ARG A 170 -52.68 -47.87 -2.43
CA ARG A 170 -52.53 -48.36 -3.81
C ARG A 170 -53.05 -47.37 -4.83
N LEU A 171 -54.22 -46.77 -4.59
CA LEU A 171 -54.82 -45.76 -5.46
C LEU A 171 -53.96 -44.49 -5.53
N ASP A 172 -53.44 -44.02 -4.40
CA ASP A 172 -52.57 -42.83 -4.34
C ASP A 172 -51.25 -43.06 -5.07
N LEU A 173 -50.67 -44.26 -4.94
CA LEU A 173 -49.49 -44.65 -5.70
C LEU A 173 -49.74 -44.63 -7.22
N ILE A 174 -50.91 -45.10 -7.67
CA ILE A 174 -51.30 -45.03 -9.09
C ILE A 174 -51.51 -43.57 -9.53
N LYS A 175 -52.14 -42.73 -8.71
CA LYS A 175 -52.28 -41.30 -9.01
C LYS A 175 -50.92 -40.60 -9.10
N GLU A 176 -50.02 -40.90 -8.18
CA GLU A 176 -48.64 -40.40 -8.17
C GLU A 176 -47.91 -40.80 -9.45
N TYR A 177 -48.08 -42.04 -9.93
CA TYR A 177 -47.56 -42.47 -11.24
C TYR A 177 -48.05 -41.59 -12.39
N TYR A 178 -49.34 -41.29 -12.47
CA TYR A 178 -49.89 -40.44 -13.54
C TYR A 178 -49.44 -38.98 -13.43
N ALA A 179 -49.31 -38.45 -12.21
CA ALA A 179 -48.78 -37.12 -11.95
C ALA A 179 -47.28 -37.02 -12.31
N ALA A 180 -46.50 -38.05 -11.96
CA ALA A 180 -45.10 -38.17 -12.33
C ALA A 180 -44.96 -38.21 -13.86
N HIS A 181 -45.77 -39.02 -14.56
CA HIS A 181 -45.77 -39.06 -16.02
C HIS A 181 -46.07 -37.68 -16.65
N ALA A 182 -47.07 -36.93 -16.15
CA ALA A 182 -47.35 -35.58 -16.64
C ALA A 182 -46.17 -34.60 -16.40
N THR A 183 -45.49 -34.75 -15.27
CA THR A 183 -44.27 -33.99 -14.94
C THR A 183 -43.15 -34.33 -15.92
N VAL A 184 -42.92 -35.60 -16.23
CA VAL A 184 -41.94 -36.07 -17.21
C VAL A 184 -42.21 -35.48 -18.60
N GLN A 185 -43.46 -35.46 -19.04
CA GLN A 185 -43.84 -34.86 -20.34
C GLN A 185 -43.54 -33.35 -20.37
N THR A 186 -43.78 -32.65 -19.27
CA THR A 186 -43.47 -31.22 -19.13
C THR A 186 -41.97 -30.99 -19.19
N LEU A 187 -41.18 -31.77 -18.44
CA LEU A 187 -39.71 -31.71 -18.45
C LEU A 187 -39.14 -31.94 -19.85
N PHE A 188 -39.66 -32.91 -20.60
CA PHE A 188 -39.22 -33.16 -21.97
C PHE A 188 -39.43 -31.94 -22.87
N LYS A 189 -40.63 -31.34 -22.83
CA LYS A 189 -40.96 -30.15 -23.63
C LYS A 189 -40.14 -28.92 -23.24
N GLU A 190 -39.89 -28.72 -21.95
CA GLU A 190 -39.06 -27.62 -21.46
C GLU A 190 -37.58 -27.84 -21.84
N GLY A 191 -37.06 -29.06 -21.68
CA GLY A 191 -35.70 -29.42 -22.08
C GLY A 191 -35.42 -29.23 -23.58
N GLN A 192 -36.42 -29.46 -24.45
CA GLN A 192 -36.31 -29.22 -25.89
C GLN A 192 -36.13 -27.73 -26.24
N ARG A 193 -36.62 -26.81 -25.41
CA ARG A 193 -36.54 -25.35 -25.64
C ARG A 193 -35.16 -24.77 -25.29
N ILE A 194 -34.35 -25.49 -24.54
CA ILE A 194 -32.98 -25.08 -24.24
C ILE A 194 -32.16 -25.07 -25.54
N GLN A 195 -31.63 -23.90 -25.90
CA GLN A 195 -30.86 -23.66 -27.12
C GLN A 195 -29.42 -23.24 -26.78
N PRO A 196 -28.50 -24.19 -26.52
CA PRO A 196 -27.12 -23.89 -26.10
C PRO A 196 -26.32 -23.01 -27.07
N GLY A 197 -26.77 -22.87 -28.32
CA GLY A 197 -26.13 -22.00 -29.32
C GLY A 197 -26.47 -20.51 -29.16
N ASP A 198 -27.48 -20.14 -28.37
CA ASP A 198 -27.79 -18.73 -28.13
C ASP A 198 -26.96 -18.16 -26.97
N VAL A 199 -25.76 -17.70 -27.34
CA VAL A 199 -24.77 -17.14 -26.41
C VAL A 199 -25.26 -15.96 -25.57
N ASP A 200 -26.24 -15.19 -26.03
CA ASP A 200 -26.67 -13.98 -25.31
C ASP A 200 -27.51 -14.32 -24.06
N ILE A 201 -28.20 -15.47 -24.07
CA ILE A 201 -29.01 -15.95 -22.95
C ILE A 201 -28.48 -17.24 -22.34
N LEU A 202 -27.27 -17.67 -22.71
CA LEU A 202 -26.68 -18.95 -22.29
C LEU A 202 -26.63 -19.12 -20.77
N ARG A 203 -26.33 -18.05 -20.01
CA ARG A 203 -26.35 -18.08 -18.53
C ARG A 203 -27.75 -18.21 -17.94
N ALA A 204 -28.77 -17.68 -18.62
CA ALA A 204 -30.16 -17.88 -18.21
C ALA A 204 -30.59 -19.32 -18.48
N GLN A 205 -30.22 -19.86 -19.64
CA GLN A 205 -30.49 -21.24 -20.02
C GLN A 205 -29.75 -22.26 -19.14
N ASP A 206 -28.52 -21.98 -18.69
CA ASP A 206 -27.81 -22.84 -17.72
C ASP A 206 -28.62 -22.99 -16.43
N ARG A 207 -29.15 -21.88 -15.91
CA ARG A 207 -29.99 -21.89 -14.69
C ARG A 207 -31.31 -22.61 -14.92
N GLU A 208 -31.95 -22.39 -16.07
CA GLU A 208 -33.18 -23.09 -16.44
C GLU A 208 -32.93 -24.60 -16.54
N LEU A 209 -31.84 -25.03 -17.18
CA LEU A 209 -31.49 -26.44 -17.30
C LEU A 209 -31.23 -27.09 -15.94
N ARG A 210 -30.54 -26.41 -15.01
CA ARG A 210 -30.35 -26.92 -13.63
C ARG A 210 -31.68 -27.13 -12.91
N ALA A 211 -32.62 -26.20 -13.05
CA ALA A 211 -33.95 -26.34 -12.46
C ALA A 211 -34.72 -27.53 -13.04
N LEU A 212 -34.55 -27.83 -14.33
CA LEU A 212 -35.14 -29.01 -14.96
C LEU A 212 -34.50 -30.32 -14.46
N GLU A 213 -33.17 -30.35 -14.28
CA GLU A 213 -32.44 -31.49 -13.72
C GLU A 213 -32.88 -31.78 -12.28
N GLU A 214 -32.93 -30.77 -11.41
CA GLU A 214 -33.40 -30.92 -10.02
C GLU A 214 -34.85 -31.45 -9.97
N LYS A 215 -35.72 -30.93 -10.85
CA LYS A 215 -37.11 -31.38 -10.95
C LYS A 215 -37.19 -32.83 -11.46
N ALA A 216 -36.34 -33.26 -12.38
CA ALA A 216 -36.25 -34.64 -12.84
C ALA A 216 -35.77 -35.59 -11.73
N GLU A 217 -34.75 -35.19 -10.95
CA GLU A 217 -34.23 -35.95 -9.82
C GLU A 217 -35.25 -36.10 -8.68
N SER A 218 -36.13 -35.11 -8.49
CA SER A 218 -37.16 -35.13 -7.45
C SER A 218 -38.26 -36.18 -7.66
N ILE A 219 -38.35 -36.78 -8.86
CA ILE A 219 -39.37 -37.78 -9.19
C ILE A 219 -39.04 -39.09 -8.44
N LYS A 220 -39.90 -39.47 -7.49
CA LYS A 220 -39.73 -40.67 -6.64
C LYS A 220 -40.04 -41.97 -7.39
N VAL A 221 -39.18 -42.36 -8.33
CA VAL A 221 -39.40 -43.53 -9.21
C VAL A 221 -39.28 -44.86 -8.48
N ALA A 222 -38.37 -45.00 -7.50
CA ALA A 222 -38.13 -46.26 -6.80
C ALA A 222 -39.41 -46.87 -6.19
N PRO A 223 -40.20 -46.16 -5.37
CA PRO A 223 -41.44 -46.72 -4.82
C PRO A 223 -42.48 -47.02 -5.91
N LEU A 224 -42.57 -46.21 -6.97
CA LEU A 224 -43.48 -46.45 -8.09
C LEU A 224 -43.09 -47.73 -8.86
N ARG A 225 -41.80 -47.87 -9.19
CA ARG A 225 -41.24 -48.99 -9.94
C ARG A 225 -41.47 -50.32 -9.23
N GLU A 226 -41.13 -50.39 -7.95
CA GLU A 226 -41.23 -51.61 -7.16
C GLU A 226 -42.68 -51.95 -6.85
N LYS A 227 -43.43 -51.01 -6.26
CA LYS A 227 -44.77 -51.30 -5.77
C LYS A 227 -45.78 -51.49 -6.90
N LEU A 228 -45.72 -50.72 -7.99
CA LEU A 228 -46.62 -50.91 -9.14
C LEU A 228 -46.10 -51.96 -10.15
N ASN A 229 -44.92 -52.53 -9.93
CA ASN A 229 -44.26 -53.46 -10.86
C ASN A 229 -44.21 -52.89 -12.29
N LEU A 230 -43.68 -51.68 -12.43
CA LEU A 230 -43.60 -50.97 -13.72
C LEU A 230 -42.71 -51.70 -14.73
N GLN A 231 -41.87 -52.66 -14.30
CA GLN A 231 -41.14 -53.51 -15.24
C GLN A 231 -42.06 -54.44 -16.04
N LYS A 232 -43.15 -54.91 -15.42
CA LYS A 232 -44.13 -55.81 -16.04
C LYS A 232 -45.26 -55.03 -16.72
N HIS A 233 -45.69 -53.92 -16.13
CA HIS A 233 -46.81 -53.12 -16.65
C HIS A 233 -46.62 -51.63 -16.40
N ASP A 234 -46.23 -50.89 -17.45
CA ASP A 234 -46.03 -49.43 -17.46
C ASP A 234 -46.89 -48.80 -18.57
N PRO A 235 -48.20 -48.56 -18.32
CA PRO A 235 -49.17 -48.23 -19.37
C PRO A 235 -48.90 -46.91 -20.09
N LYS A 236 -48.16 -45.99 -19.46
CA LYS A 236 -47.70 -44.71 -20.06
C LYS A 236 -46.21 -44.68 -20.34
N GLN A 237 -45.52 -45.82 -20.27
CA GLN A 237 -44.08 -45.92 -20.52
C GLN A 237 -43.26 -44.89 -19.72
N MET A 238 -43.68 -44.59 -18.49
CA MET A 238 -43.07 -43.57 -17.63
C MET A 238 -41.57 -43.81 -17.45
N LEU A 239 -41.14 -45.07 -17.29
CA LEU A 239 -39.72 -45.41 -17.13
C LEU A 239 -38.92 -45.16 -18.41
N ALA A 240 -39.52 -45.33 -19.59
CA ALA A 240 -38.88 -45.02 -20.86
C ALA A 240 -38.82 -43.50 -21.08
N ASN A 241 -39.93 -42.79 -20.85
CA ASN A 241 -40.01 -41.34 -21.00
C ASN A 241 -39.07 -40.61 -20.05
N LEU A 242 -38.92 -41.08 -18.81
CA LEU A 242 -37.97 -40.48 -17.87
C LEU A 242 -36.52 -40.70 -18.31
N ARG A 243 -36.19 -41.87 -18.86
CA ARG A 243 -34.85 -42.10 -19.44
C ARG A 243 -34.59 -41.14 -20.60
N GLN A 244 -35.55 -40.96 -21.50
CA GLN A 244 -35.43 -39.99 -22.60
C GLN A 244 -35.25 -38.55 -22.10
N VAL A 245 -35.96 -38.15 -21.04
CA VAL A 245 -35.75 -36.84 -20.40
C VAL A 245 -34.33 -36.72 -19.86
N ASN A 246 -33.85 -37.72 -19.10
CA ASN A 246 -32.51 -37.68 -18.54
C ASN A 246 -31.42 -37.63 -19.62
N GLU A 247 -31.56 -38.42 -20.69
CA GLU A 247 -30.68 -38.40 -21.86
C GLU A 247 -30.67 -37.02 -22.53
N LEU A 248 -31.85 -36.42 -22.75
CA LEU A 248 -31.98 -35.07 -23.30
C LEU A 248 -31.32 -34.02 -22.40
N LEU A 249 -31.57 -34.05 -21.10
CA LEU A 249 -31.00 -33.09 -20.16
C LEU A 249 -29.47 -33.22 -20.09
N GLU A 250 -28.94 -34.45 -20.10
CA GLU A 250 -27.50 -34.71 -20.15
C GLU A 250 -26.85 -34.19 -21.44
N GLU A 251 -27.51 -34.39 -22.60
CA GLU A 251 -27.07 -33.83 -23.88
C GLU A 251 -27.02 -32.29 -23.82
N LYS A 252 -28.10 -31.65 -23.33
CA LYS A 252 -28.17 -30.19 -23.17
C LYS A 252 -27.10 -29.68 -22.20
N ARG A 253 -26.82 -30.41 -21.12
CA ARG A 253 -25.79 -30.07 -20.13
C ARG A 253 -24.41 -30.07 -20.77
N LYS A 254 -24.07 -31.12 -21.52
CA LYS A 254 -22.81 -31.20 -22.27
C LYS A 254 -22.67 -30.03 -23.25
N ALA A 255 -23.73 -29.71 -23.98
CA ALA A 255 -23.74 -28.61 -24.93
C ALA A 255 -23.60 -27.22 -24.26
N ILE A 256 -24.31 -26.96 -23.15
CA ILE A 256 -24.16 -25.71 -22.38
C ILE A 256 -22.74 -25.59 -21.80
N ASN A 257 -22.23 -26.66 -21.19
CA ASN A 257 -20.89 -26.65 -20.61
C ASN A 257 -19.82 -26.38 -21.69
N TYR A 258 -19.97 -26.99 -22.87
CA TYR A 258 -19.10 -26.72 -24.01
C TYR A 258 -19.19 -25.26 -24.48
N ALA A 259 -20.41 -24.72 -24.62
CA ALA A 259 -20.61 -23.33 -25.04
C ALA A 259 -20.06 -22.33 -24.01
N LEU A 260 -20.19 -22.59 -22.72
CA LEU A 260 -19.61 -21.77 -21.65
C LEU A 260 -18.09 -21.86 -21.61
N ALA A 261 -17.51 -23.05 -21.82
CA ALA A 261 -16.07 -23.25 -21.85
C ALA A 261 -15.39 -22.65 -23.09
N THR A 262 -16.14 -22.43 -24.17
CA THR A 262 -15.65 -21.87 -25.45
C THR A 262 -16.29 -20.52 -25.77
N LEU A 263 -16.72 -19.78 -24.74
CA LEU A 263 -17.57 -18.60 -24.90
C LEU A 263 -16.90 -17.48 -25.73
N ASP A 264 -15.58 -17.34 -25.63
CA ASP A 264 -14.75 -16.49 -26.50
C ASP A 264 -14.90 -16.87 -27.99
N GLN A 265 -14.75 -18.16 -28.32
CA GLN A 265 -14.95 -18.69 -29.67
C GLN A 265 -16.40 -18.52 -30.13
N GLN A 266 -17.39 -18.73 -29.26
CA GLN A 266 -18.79 -18.58 -29.64
C GLN A 266 -19.14 -17.12 -29.95
N PHE A 267 -18.68 -16.16 -29.13
CA PHE A 267 -18.83 -14.74 -29.42
C PHE A 267 -18.09 -14.34 -30.70
N TYR A 268 -16.87 -14.83 -30.90
CA TYR A 268 -16.12 -14.61 -32.14
C TYR A 268 -16.88 -15.13 -33.38
N ASN A 269 -17.39 -16.36 -33.35
CA ASN A 269 -18.14 -16.94 -34.47
C ASN A 269 -19.38 -16.12 -34.81
N LYS A 270 -20.10 -15.64 -33.79
CA LYS A 270 -21.27 -14.76 -33.98
C LYS A 270 -20.87 -13.41 -34.57
N GLY A 271 -19.79 -12.81 -34.07
CA GLY A 271 -19.22 -11.57 -34.63
C GLY A 271 -18.79 -11.75 -36.09
N TYR A 272 -18.13 -12.86 -36.41
CA TYR A 272 -17.68 -13.18 -37.77
C TYR A 272 -18.86 -13.39 -38.73
N ALA A 273 -19.92 -14.09 -38.30
CA ALA A 273 -21.14 -14.23 -39.07
C ALA A 273 -21.84 -12.88 -39.34
N LEU A 274 -21.79 -11.94 -38.38
CA LEU A 274 -22.31 -10.58 -38.54
C LEU A 274 -21.47 -9.74 -39.50
N LEU A 275 -20.14 -9.88 -39.48
CA LEU A 275 -19.26 -9.28 -40.49
C LEU A 275 -19.60 -9.76 -41.90
N GLY A 276 -19.81 -11.06 -42.08
CA GLY A 276 -20.20 -11.63 -43.38
C GLY A 276 -21.53 -11.09 -43.92
N ARG A 277 -22.37 -10.49 -43.06
CA ARG A 277 -23.63 -9.82 -43.41
C ARG A 277 -23.51 -8.30 -43.52
N GLY A 278 -22.29 -7.75 -43.38
CA GLY A 278 -22.03 -6.31 -43.43
C GLY A 278 -22.40 -5.54 -42.14
N ASN A 279 -22.74 -6.22 -41.05
CA ASN A 279 -23.08 -5.56 -39.79
C ASN A 279 -21.84 -5.37 -38.91
N HIS A 280 -21.02 -4.39 -39.29
CA HIS A 280 -19.75 -4.10 -38.62
C HIS A 280 -19.92 -3.69 -37.15
N THR A 281 -20.95 -2.90 -36.82
CA THR A 281 -21.18 -2.41 -35.46
C THR A 281 -21.50 -3.56 -34.50
N LEU A 282 -22.45 -4.44 -34.86
CA LEU A 282 -22.76 -5.59 -33.99
C LEU A 282 -21.60 -6.59 -33.96
N ALA A 283 -20.93 -6.81 -35.09
CA ALA A 283 -19.75 -7.67 -35.11
C ALA A 283 -18.67 -7.19 -34.13
N HIS A 284 -18.37 -5.89 -34.14
CA HIS A 284 -17.46 -5.26 -33.19
C HIS A 284 -17.88 -5.56 -31.75
N THR A 285 -19.16 -5.37 -31.39
CA THR A 285 -19.67 -5.70 -30.05
C THR A 285 -19.39 -7.15 -29.65
N TYR A 286 -19.58 -8.11 -30.55
CA TYR A 286 -19.31 -9.51 -30.24
C TYR A 286 -17.82 -9.84 -30.15
N PHE A 287 -16.96 -9.21 -30.95
CA PHE A 287 -15.51 -9.37 -30.77
C PHE A 287 -15.03 -8.76 -29.45
N VAL A 288 -15.60 -7.63 -29.01
CA VAL A 288 -15.33 -7.07 -27.69
C VAL A 288 -15.75 -8.05 -26.59
N LYS A 289 -16.97 -8.62 -26.66
CA LYS A 289 -17.41 -9.67 -25.72
C LYS A 289 -16.46 -10.88 -25.70
N ALA A 290 -15.94 -11.30 -26.85
CA ALA A 290 -14.96 -12.39 -26.92
C ALA A 290 -13.67 -12.05 -26.17
N VAL A 291 -13.17 -10.82 -26.33
CA VAL A 291 -11.98 -10.31 -25.62
C VAL A 291 -12.23 -10.10 -24.13
N GLU A 292 -13.43 -9.69 -23.72
CA GLU A 292 -13.80 -9.57 -22.31
C GLU A 292 -13.80 -10.93 -21.59
N VAL A 293 -14.20 -11.99 -22.30
CA VAL A 293 -14.14 -13.38 -21.79
C VAL A 293 -12.71 -13.89 -21.76
N ASN A 294 -11.94 -13.65 -22.83
CA ASN A 294 -10.56 -14.08 -22.95
C ASN A 294 -9.72 -12.96 -23.59
N SER A 295 -9.00 -12.20 -22.75
CA SER A 295 -8.25 -11.02 -23.17
C SER A 295 -7.04 -11.31 -24.05
N ALA A 296 -6.66 -12.58 -24.20
CA ALA A 296 -5.58 -13.03 -25.08
C ALA A 296 -6.12 -13.75 -26.34
N PHE A 297 -7.42 -13.67 -26.62
CA PHE A 297 -8.04 -14.34 -27.76
C PHE A 297 -7.74 -13.61 -29.07
N ALA A 298 -6.57 -13.92 -29.64
CA ALA A 298 -6.00 -13.23 -30.81
C ALA A 298 -6.93 -13.11 -32.04
N PRO A 299 -7.77 -14.10 -32.41
CA PRO A 299 -8.66 -13.97 -33.57
C PRO A 299 -9.65 -12.80 -33.44
N ALA A 300 -10.20 -12.55 -32.25
CA ALA A 300 -11.09 -11.42 -32.03
C ALA A 300 -10.34 -10.08 -32.07
N HIS A 301 -9.13 -10.02 -31.48
CA HIS A 301 -8.27 -8.85 -31.60
C HIS A 301 -7.94 -8.52 -33.05
N LEU A 302 -7.69 -9.52 -33.89
CA LEU A 302 -7.41 -9.32 -35.31
C LEU A 302 -8.61 -8.71 -36.03
N GLN A 303 -9.83 -9.20 -35.81
CA GLN A 303 -11.01 -8.62 -36.46
C GLN A 303 -11.29 -7.19 -35.96
N LEU A 304 -11.08 -6.92 -34.67
CA LEU A 304 -11.14 -5.54 -34.15
C LEU A 304 -10.10 -4.64 -34.82
N ALA A 305 -8.85 -5.10 -34.96
CA ALA A 305 -7.80 -4.33 -35.64
C ALA A 305 -8.14 -4.05 -37.10
N ARG A 306 -8.75 -5.00 -37.81
CA ARG A 306 -9.23 -4.80 -39.19
C ARG A 306 -10.37 -3.78 -39.25
N ILE A 307 -11.33 -3.84 -38.32
CA ILE A 307 -12.42 -2.86 -38.23
C ILE A 307 -11.83 -1.46 -37.98
N ASP A 308 -10.94 -1.33 -36.99
CA ASP A 308 -10.25 -0.08 -36.66
C ASP A 308 -9.51 0.48 -37.88
N PHE A 309 -8.78 -0.38 -38.60
CA PHE A 309 -8.04 0.01 -39.81
C PHE A 309 -8.98 0.52 -40.92
N THR A 310 -10.07 -0.19 -41.20
CA THR A 310 -11.04 0.22 -42.22
C THR A 310 -11.81 1.49 -41.85
N ALA A 311 -11.95 1.79 -40.55
CA ALA A 311 -12.57 3.01 -40.05
C ALA A 311 -11.63 4.23 -40.09
N GLY A 312 -10.35 4.04 -40.45
CA GLY A 312 -9.32 5.09 -40.42
C GLY A 312 -8.63 5.27 -39.08
N SER A 313 -8.96 4.45 -38.06
CA SER A 313 -8.30 4.40 -36.75
C SER A 313 -7.00 3.58 -36.84
N VAL A 314 -6.07 4.06 -37.67
CA VAL A 314 -4.85 3.32 -38.06
C VAL A 314 -3.93 3.07 -36.85
N ARG A 315 -3.85 4.01 -35.91
CA ARG A 315 -2.97 3.88 -34.73
C ARG A 315 -3.51 2.82 -33.75
N GLU A 316 -4.83 2.77 -33.56
CA GLU A 316 -5.50 1.75 -32.76
C GLU A 316 -5.30 0.36 -33.40
N ALA A 317 -5.50 0.28 -34.72
CA ALA A 317 -5.23 -0.93 -35.49
C ALA A 317 -3.76 -1.38 -35.37
N ALA A 318 -2.81 -0.45 -35.46
CA ALA A 318 -1.38 -0.71 -35.30
C ALA A 318 -1.06 -1.25 -33.91
N GLY A 319 -1.52 -0.57 -32.86
CA GLY A 319 -1.31 -1.00 -31.47
C GLY A 319 -1.83 -2.41 -31.22
N ARG A 320 -3.04 -2.71 -31.70
CA ARG A 320 -3.67 -4.03 -31.54
C ARG A 320 -2.98 -5.11 -32.37
N THR A 321 -2.60 -4.82 -33.62
CA THR A 321 -1.86 -5.74 -34.51
C THR A 321 -0.49 -6.09 -33.94
N ARG A 322 0.25 -5.09 -33.43
CA ARG A 322 1.52 -5.29 -32.72
C ARG A 322 1.34 -6.23 -31.54
N ASP A 323 0.32 -5.98 -30.70
CA ASP A 323 0.10 -6.80 -29.50
C ASP A 323 -0.25 -8.25 -29.85
N ILE A 324 -1.01 -8.50 -30.94
CA ILE A 324 -1.26 -9.85 -31.46
C ILE A 324 0.06 -10.56 -31.79
N LEU A 325 0.95 -9.89 -32.52
CA LEU A 325 2.19 -10.48 -33.04
C LEU A 325 3.34 -10.55 -32.02
N THR A 326 3.22 -9.85 -30.88
CA THR A 326 4.32 -9.77 -29.89
C THR A 326 3.96 -10.27 -28.51
N LYS A 327 2.66 -10.34 -28.14
CA LYS A 327 2.22 -10.64 -26.77
C LYS A 327 1.22 -11.79 -26.68
N MET A 328 0.60 -12.21 -27.78
CA MET A 328 -0.45 -13.23 -27.78
C MET A 328 0.04 -14.56 -28.35
N ARG A 329 -0.63 -15.65 -27.97
CA ARG A 329 -0.45 -16.95 -28.65
C ARG A 329 -1.38 -16.99 -29.85
N THR A 330 -0.81 -17.11 -31.04
CA THR A 330 -1.55 -17.15 -32.31
C THR A 330 -1.45 -18.52 -32.95
N ASP A 331 -2.54 -18.97 -33.58
CA ASP A 331 -2.44 -20.01 -34.60
C ASP A 331 -1.85 -19.44 -35.89
N ARG A 332 -1.39 -20.32 -36.78
CA ARG A 332 -0.72 -19.93 -38.03
C ARG A 332 -1.58 -19.01 -38.90
N GLN A 333 -2.89 -19.25 -38.98
CA GLN A 333 -3.77 -18.46 -39.85
C GLN A 333 -3.95 -17.05 -39.29
N THR A 334 -4.18 -16.93 -37.99
CA THR A 334 -4.29 -15.63 -37.31
C THR A 334 -2.98 -14.83 -37.42
N GLU A 335 -1.83 -15.49 -37.27
CA GLU A 335 -0.52 -14.87 -37.44
C GLU A 335 -0.31 -14.37 -38.88
N GLU A 336 -0.59 -15.19 -39.90
CA GLU A 336 -0.47 -14.80 -41.31
C GLU A 336 -1.38 -13.60 -41.66
N MET A 337 -2.63 -13.60 -41.17
CA MET A 337 -3.55 -12.48 -41.39
C MET A 337 -3.12 -11.21 -40.63
N ALA A 338 -2.61 -11.34 -39.40
CA ALA A 338 -2.08 -10.22 -38.64
C ALA A 338 -0.82 -9.64 -39.29
N MET A 339 0.05 -10.48 -39.85
CA MET A 339 1.23 -10.05 -40.62
C MET A 339 0.83 -9.32 -41.91
N GLY A 340 -0.22 -9.78 -42.60
CA GLY A 340 -0.80 -9.07 -43.74
C GLY A 340 -1.28 -7.67 -43.36
N LEU A 341 -2.09 -7.57 -42.29
CA LEU A 341 -2.56 -6.29 -41.77
C LEU A 341 -1.41 -5.38 -41.32
N ALA A 342 -0.37 -5.94 -40.71
CA ALA A 342 0.82 -5.18 -40.33
C ALA A 342 1.52 -4.59 -41.56
N HIS A 343 1.61 -5.33 -42.66
CA HIS A 343 2.16 -4.81 -43.90
C HIS A 343 1.32 -3.67 -44.49
N ASP A 344 -0.01 -3.79 -44.45
CA ASP A 344 -0.93 -2.76 -44.93
C ASP A 344 -0.82 -1.47 -44.09
N ILE A 345 -0.78 -1.59 -42.77
CA ILE A 345 -0.58 -0.46 -41.84
C ILE A 345 0.76 0.23 -42.08
N TYR A 346 1.83 -0.55 -42.19
CA TYR A 346 3.16 -0.03 -42.50
C TYR A 346 3.17 0.74 -43.83
N THR A 347 2.58 0.16 -44.88
CA THR A 347 2.50 0.78 -46.21
C THR A 347 1.69 2.07 -46.17
N LEU A 348 0.61 2.11 -45.38
CA LEU A 348 -0.19 3.30 -45.17
C LEU A 348 0.63 4.42 -44.52
N PHE A 349 1.37 4.15 -43.44
CA PHE A 349 2.24 5.15 -42.81
C PHE A 349 3.29 5.71 -43.78
N ILE A 350 3.89 4.85 -44.63
CA ILE A 350 4.83 5.30 -45.67
C ILE A 350 4.13 6.19 -46.70
N SER A 351 2.95 5.80 -47.18
CA SER A 351 2.20 6.57 -48.16
C SER A 351 1.74 7.93 -47.61
N GLU A 352 1.34 7.97 -46.34
CA GLU A 352 0.98 9.18 -45.62
C GLU A 352 2.19 10.11 -45.48
N GLY A 353 3.33 9.57 -45.03
CA GLY A 353 4.59 10.30 -44.96
C GLY A 353 4.98 10.91 -46.31
N ASN A 354 4.92 10.12 -47.39
CA ASN A 354 5.22 10.60 -48.75
C ASN A 354 4.25 11.71 -49.22
N SER A 355 2.96 11.56 -48.93
CA SER A 355 1.91 12.54 -49.28
C SER A 355 2.04 13.85 -48.50
N LEU A 356 2.42 13.78 -47.22
CA LEU A 356 2.69 14.96 -46.40
C LEU A 356 3.96 15.68 -46.87
N ASN A 357 5.00 14.91 -47.19
CA ASN A 357 6.25 15.42 -47.72
C ASN A 357 6.06 16.18 -49.04
N SER A 358 5.26 15.63 -49.97
CA SER A 358 4.95 16.29 -51.26
C SER A 358 4.11 17.57 -51.12
N ARG A 359 3.31 17.69 -50.05
CA ARG A 359 2.54 18.89 -49.70
C ARG A 359 3.34 19.93 -48.92
N GLY A 360 4.58 19.61 -48.53
CA GLY A 360 5.42 20.48 -47.70
C GLY A 360 5.08 20.46 -46.20
N ASP A 361 4.19 19.56 -45.77
CA ASP A 361 3.93 19.31 -44.34
C ASP A 361 4.96 18.35 -43.76
N TYR A 362 6.19 18.82 -43.71
CA TYR A 362 7.35 18.02 -43.38
C TYR A 362 7.35 17.54 -41.93
N ARG A 363 6.81 18.32 -40.98
CA ARG A 363 6.77 17.93 -39.57
C ARG A 363 5.83 16.74 -39.36
N THR A 364 4.63 16.77 -39.95
CA THR A 364 3.71 15.64 -39.87
C THR A 364 4.25 14.44 -40.65
N ALA A 365 4.93 14.66 -41.79
CA ALA A 365 5.58 13.59 -42.54
C ALA A 365 6.60 12.82 -41.70
N LEU A 366 7.42 13.52 -40.90
CA LEU A 366 8.40 12.91 -40.00
C LEU A 366 7.73 12.02 -38.94
N ILE A 367 6.56 12.42 -38.44
CA ILE A 367 5.79 11.60 -37.50
C ILE A 367 5.32 10.31 -38.17
N ALA A 368 4.78 10.38 -39.39
CA ALA A 368 4.31 9.21 -40.12
C ALA A 368 5.45 8.22 -40.44
N TYR A 369 6.64 8.71 -40.82
CA TYR A 369 7.79 7.85 -41.03
C TYR A 369 8.32 7.22 -39.73
N ASN A 370 8.30 7.99 -38.62
CA ASN A 370 8.65 7.45 -37.31
C ASN A 370 7.66 6.37 -36.85
N ASP A 371 6.36 6.57 -37.08
CA ASP A 371 5.31 5.56 -36.84
C ASP A 371 5.60 4.29 -37.67
N ALA A 372 5.96 4.43 -38.95
CA ALA A 372 6.36 3.30 -39.81
C ALA A 372 7.62 2.58 -39.31
N ARG A 373 8.63 3.33 -38.86
CA ARG A 373 9.91 2.80 -38.34
C ARG A 373 9.70 2.04 -37.04
N ALA A 374 8.98 2.63 -36.08
CA ALA A 374 8.68 2.02 -34.80
C ALA A 374 7.85 0.74 -34.98
N PHE A 375 6.89 0.77 -35.90
CA PHE A 375 6.09 -0.41 -36.22
C PHE A 375 6.94 -1.52 -36.83
N CYS A 376 7.85 -1.17 -37.73
CA CYS A 376 8.79 -2.10 -38.34
C CYS A 376 9.76 -2.74 -37.34
N SER A 377 10.36 -1.95 -36.45
CA SER A 377 11.36 -2.46 -35.50
C SER A 377 10.76 -3.37 -34.43
N THR A 378 9.46 -3.25 -34.17
CA THR A 378 8.79 -4.01 -33.11
C THR A 378 8.26 -5.37 -33.57
N ILE A 379 7.88 -5.51 -34.84
CA ILE A 379 7.25 -6.74 -35.36
C ILE A 379 8.29 -7.58 -36.09
N GLY A 380 8.71 -8.69 -35.45
CA GLY A 380 9.59 -9.67 -36.05
C GLY A 380 8.99 -10.28 -37.31
N GLY A 381 9.78 -10.38 -38.39
CA GLY A 381 9.35 -10.97 -39.66
C GLY A 381 8.60 -10.01 -40.61
N LEU A 382 8.31 -8.77 -40.18
CA LEU A 382 7.69 -7.77 -41.05
C LEU A 382 8.71 -7.30 -42.11
N ARG A 383 8.34 -7.43 -43.39
CA ARG A 383 9.19 -7.01 -44.51
C ARG A 383 9.04 -5.51 -44.75
N CYS A 384 9.90 -4.73 -44.12
CA CYS A 384 9.92 -3.28 -44.30
C CYS A 384 11.01 -2.85 -45.29
N ASN A 385 10.72 -1.81 -46.07
CA ASN A 385 11.70 -1.12 -46.89
C ASN A 385 12.32 0.02 -46.06
N LEU A 386 13.31 -0.32 -45.22
CA LEU A 386 14.04 0.68 -44.41
C LEU A 386 14.70 1.79 -45.26
N PRO A 387 15.29 1.50 -46.44
CA PRO A 387 15.76 2.56 -47.33
C PRO A 387 14.69 3.59 -47.69
N ALA A 388 13.46 3.17 -48.00
CA ALA A 388 12.38 4.09 -48.32
C ALA A 388 11.98 4.99 -47.13
N ILE A 389 12.03 4.46 -45.89
CA ILE A 389 11.82 5.26 -44.67
C ILE A 389 12.93 6.30 -44.53
N ASN A 390 14.20 5.86 -44.59
CA ASN A 390 15.37 6.73 -44.44
C ASN A 390 15.35 7.87 -45.46
N ASP A 391 15.07 7.56 -46.74
CA ASP A 391 14.99 8.55 -47.81
C ASP A 391 13.82 9.53 -47.61
N GLY A 392 12.67 9.02 -47.15
CA GLY A 392 11.50 9.82 -46.83
C GLY A 392 11.75 10.81 -45.69
N GLU A 393 12.29 10.30 -44.59
CA GLU A 393 12.70 11.10 -43.42
C GLU A 393 13.76 12.14 -43.81
N ALA A 394 14.77 11.77 -44.60
CA ALA A 394 15.81 12.69 -45.03
C ALA A 394 15.24 13.86 -45.84
N ARG A 395 14.34 13.58 -46.78
CA ARG A 395 13.63 14.61 -47.56
C ARG A 395 12.78 15.50 -46.67
N ALA A 396 12.02 14.91 -45.74
CA ALA A 396 11.16 15.68 -44.84
C ALA A 396 11.98 16.54 -43.87
N ALA A 397 13.02 16.01 -43.25
CA ALA A 397 13.91 16.77 -42.37
C ALA A 397 14.57 17.95 -43.11
N THR A 398 15.11 17.70 -44.30
CA THR A 398 15.69 18.75 -45.15
C THR A 398 14.65 19.82 -45.52
N GLY A 399 13.43 19.41 -45.88
CA GLY A 399 12.33 20.32 -46.19
C GLY A 399 11.91 21.17 -45.00
N ALA A 400 11.75 20.57 -43.81
CA ALA A 400 11.39 21.24 -42.57
C ALA A 400 12.45 22.29 -42.19
N TYR A 401 13.72 21.91 -42.23
CA TYR A 401 14.85 22.79 -41.96
C TYR A 401 14.88 23.99 -42.92
N ARG A 402 14.70 23.75 -44.22
CA ARG A 402 14.63 24.84 -45.22
C ARG A 402 13.43 25.78 -44.99
N ASN A 403 12.30 25.26 -44.52
CA ASN A 403 11.16 26.10 -44.16
C ASN A 403 11.48 26.99 -42.96
N MET A 404 12.14 26.47 -41.91
CA MET A 404 12.61 27.26 -40.78
C MET A 404 13.55 28.38 -41.24
N LEU A 405 14.55 28.06 -42.07
CA LEU A 405 15.47 29.08 -42.59
C LEU A 405 14.75 30.16 -43.41
N ARG A 406 13.74 29.79 -44.20
CA ARG A 406 12.94 30.74 -44.97
C ARG A 406 12.11 31.65 -44.07
N GLU A 407 11.49 31.08 -43.03
CA GLU A 407 10.73 31.83 -42.03
C GLU A 407 11.64 32.83 -41.31
N GLY A 408 12.81 32.39 -40.83
CA GLY A 408 13.77 33.26 -40.17
C GLY A 408 14.29 34.37 -41.09
N LYS A 409 14.55 34.08 -42.38
CA LYS A 409 14.88 35.11 -43.38
C LYS A 409 13.74 36.11 -43.62
N GLN A 410 12.48 35.66 -43.60
CA GLN A 410 11.32 36.54 -43.73
C GLN A 410 11.14 37.44 -42.51
N LEU A 411 11.35 36.91 -41.30
CA LEU A 411 11.32 37.70 -40.06
C LEU A 411 12.43 38.75 -40.04
N LEU A 412 13.64 38.36 -40.45
CA LEU A 412 14.77 39.27 -40.63
C LEU A 412 14.45 40.38 -41.63
N ALA A 413 13.86 40.06 -42.78
CA ALA A 413 13.47 41.05 -43.79
C ALA A 413 12.37 42.02 -43.30
N LYS A 414 11.57 41.62 -42.30
CA LYS A 414 10.57 42.46 -41.63
C LYS A 414 11.14 43.24 -40.44
N ASN A 415 12.45 43.13 -40.18
CA ASN A 415 13.12 43.68 -39.01
C ASN A 415 12.62 43.12 -37.66
N ASP A 416 12.00 41.93 -37.66
CA ASP A 416 11.67 41.19 -36.43
C ASP A 416 12.87 40.32 -36.03
N LEU A 417 13.87 40.97 -35.44
CA LEU A 417 15.14 40.32 -35.10
C LEU A 417 14.97 39.25 -34.01
N ALA A 418 14.12 39.50 -33.01
CA ALA A 418 13.84 38.56 -31.94
C ALA A 418 13.14 37.30 -32.45
N GLY A 419 12.17 37.47 -33.37
CA GLY A 419 11.53 36.34 -34.05
C GLY A 419 12.53 35.54 -34.88
N ALA A 420 13.36 36.23 -35.68
CA ALA A 420 14.38 35.58 -36.51
C ALA A 420 15.41 34.79 -35.68
N GLU A 421 15.84 35.34 -34.54
CA GLU A 421 16.77 34.67 -33.62
C GLU A 421 16.19 33.39 -33.01
N ARG A 422 14.90 33.40 -32.62
CA ARG A 422 14.24 32.18 -32.13
C ARG A 422 14.20 31.09 -33.21
N VAL A 423 13.87 31.46 -34.44
CA VAL A 423 13.84 30.50 -35.55
C VAL A 423 15.24 29.95 -35.86
N VAL A 424 16.30 30.75 -35.72
CA VAL A 424 17.69 30.28 -35.81
C VAL A 424 18.00 29.25 -34.71
N ALA A 425 17.60 29.51 -33.47
CA ALA A 425 17.78 28.56 -32.37
C ALA A 425 17.02 27.25 -32.62
N ASP A 426 15.76 27.34 -33.07
CA ASP A 426 14.95 26.18 -33.45
C ASP A 426 15.62 25.39 -34.59
N ALA A 427 16.21 26.07 -35.57
CA ALA A 427 16.93 25.45 -36.67
C ALA A 427 18.19 24.70 -36.21
N PHE A 428 18.96 25.26 -35.26
CA PHE A 428 20.11 24.57 -34.66
C PHE A 428 19.68 23.32 -33.88
N GLN A 429 18.64 23.42 -33.06
CA GLN A 429 18.11 22.28 -32.32
C GLN A 429 17.61 21.19 -33.28
N PHE A 430 16.93 21.58 -34.36
CA PHE A 430 16.46 20.64 -35.38
C PHE A 430 17.63 19.97 -36.12
N GLN A 431 18.70 20.71 -36.41
CA GLN A 431 19.92 20.18 -37.02
C GLN A 431 20.63 19.17 -36.11
N GLU A 432 20.69 19.42 -34.80
CA GLU A 432 21.24 18.47 -33.82
C GLU A 432 20.41 17.18 -33.76
N GLN A 433 19.08 17.30 -33.74
CA GLN A 433 18.18 16.15 -33.74
C GLN A 433 18.34 15.26 -35.00
N TYR A 434 18.63 15.87 -36.15
CA TYR A 434 18.80 15.20 -37.44
C TYR A 434 20.25 15.30 -37.96
N ALA A 435 21.24 15.25 -37.07
CA ALA A 435 22.65 15.52 -37.38
C ALA A 435 23.22 14.67 -38.52
N ILE A 436 22.80 13.39 -38.63
CA ILE A 436 23.25 12.48 -39.70
C ILE A 436 22.76 12.96 -41.09
N ILE A 437 21.58 13.55 -41.15
CA ILE A 437 20.95 14.01 -42.40
C ILE A 437 21.40 15.43 -42.75
N LEU A 438 21.59 16.29 -41.74
CA LEU A 438 21.82 17.73 -41.89
C LEU A 438 23.27 18.15 -41.55
N GLN A 439 24.23 17.22 -41.60
CA GLN A 439 25.60 17.43 -41.12
C GLN A 439 26.31 18.63 -41.78
N ASP A 440 26.07 18.86 -43.07
CA ASP A 440 26.77 19.87 -43.87
C ASP A 440 25.96 21.17 -44.08
N GLU A 441 24.79 21.29 -43.46
CA GLU A 441 23.92 22.46 -43.64
C GLU A 441 24.39 23.64 -42.78
N ARG A 442 24.96 24.67 -43.43
CA ARG A 442 25.43 25.92 -42.77
C ARG A 442 24.38 27.03 -42.71
N GLY A 443 23.16 26.73 -43.15
CA GLY A 443 22.13 27.75 -43.34
C GLY A 443 21.70 28.44 -42.05
N ALA A 444 21.71 27.73 -40.92
CA ALA A 444 21.44 28.30 -39.60
C ALA A 444 22.56 29.25 -39.15
N ASP A 445 23.83 28.89 -39.32
CA ASP A 445 24.99 29.76 -39.02
C ASP A 445 24.98 31.04 -39.86
N GLU A 446 24.71 30.91 -41.16
CA GLU A 446 24.61 32.06 -42.06
C GLU A 446 23.48 33.01 -41.64
N LEU A 447 22.30 32.45 -41.32
CA LEU A 447 21.17 33.24 -40.86
C LEU A 447 21.45 33.88 -39.49
N GLN A 448 22.09 33.17 -38.56
CA GLN A 448 22.50 33.71 -37.26
C GLN A 448 23.41 34.92 -37.43
N ASN A 449 24.44 34.80 -38.27
CA ASN A 449 25.34 35.90 -38.57
C ASN A 449 24.60 37.10 -39.17
N GLN A 450 23.64 36.88 -40.07
CA GLN A 450 22.82 37.96 -40.64
C GLN A 450 21.95 38.65 -39.57
N VAL A 451 21.29 37.88 -38.70
CA VAL A 451 20.47 38.42 -37.60
C VAL A 451 21.33 39.22 -36.62
N LYS A 452 22.47 38.66 -36.20
CA LYS A 452 23.38 39.30 -35.24
C LYS A 452 24.04 40.55 -35.82
N PHE A 453 24.30 40.58 -37.13
CA PHE A 453 24.75 41.78 -37.80
C PHE A 453 23.69 42.91 -37.78
N GLN A 454 22.39 42.59 -37.88
CA GLN A 454 21.35 43.61 -37.73
C GLN A 454 21.24 44.14 -36.30
N PHE A 455 21.37 43.28 -35.28
CA PHE A 455 21.46 43.73 -33.89
C PHE A 455 22.67 44.64 -33.67
N TYR A 456 23.84 44.28 -34.23
CA TYR A 456 25.05 45.11 -34.19
C TYR A 456 24.79 46.52 -34.74
N LEU A 457 24.13 46.64 -35.90
CA LEU A 457 23.76 47.96 -36.45
C LEU A 457 22.75 48.70 -35.56
N GLN A 458 21.72 48.01 -35.06
CA GLN A 458 20.70 48.61 -34.20
C GLN A 458 21.30 49.16 -32.90
N TYR A 459 22.25 48.45 -32.29
CA TYR A 459 22.97 48.90 -31.10
C TYR A 459 23.83 50.14 -31.38
N ILE A 460 24.52 50.19 -32.53
CA ILE A 460 25.27 51.39 -32.93
C ILE A 460 24.36 52.60 -33.12
N ASP A 461 23.22 52.43 -33.79
CA ASP A 461 22.26 53.50 -34.01
C ASP A 461 21.52 53.91 -32.73
N GLY A 462 21.25 52.95 -31.84
CA GLY A 462 20.78 53.18 -30.47
C GLY A 462 21.77 54.04 -29.69
N GLY A 463 23.04 53.63 -29.66
CA GLY A 463 24.11 54.36 -28.99
C GLY A 463 24.30 55.77 -29.54
N LYS A 464 24.27 55.96 -30.87
CA LYS A 464 24.33 57.29 -31.50
C LYS A 464 23.16 58.18 -31.11
N ARG A 465 21.93 57.65 -31.03
CA ARG A 465 20.74 58.39 -30.57
C ARG A 465 20.83 58.75 -29.09
N SER A 466 21.24 57.83 -28.23
CA SER A 466 21.43 58.11 -26.81
C SER A 466 22.52 59.16 -26.58
N LEU A 467 23.59 59.11 -27.37
CA LEU A 467 24.68 60.11 -27.32
C LEU A 467 24.20 61.50 -27.75
N SER A 468 23.33 61.61 -28.76
CA SER A 468 22.74 62.90 -29.17
C SER A 468 21.75 63.45 -28.15
N GLN A 469 21.12 62.59 -27.35
CA GLN A 469 20.25 62.94 -26.22
C GLN A 469 21.03 63.24 -24.93
N GLN A 470 22.37 63.23 -24.97
CA GLN A 470 23.25 63.39 -23.80
C GLN A 470 23.11 62.27 -22.74
N ASN A 471 22.41 61.19 -23.06
CA ASN A 471 22.34 60.00 -22.21
C ASN A 471 23.56 59.10 -22.46
N ASN A 472 24.69 59.50 -21.88
CA ASN A 472 25.97 58.84 -22.13
C ASN A 472 26.06 57.43 -21.55
N THR A 473 25.30 57.13 -20.48
CA THR A 473 25.26 55.80 -19.87
C THR A 473 24.62 54.79 -20.82
N GLU A 474 23.41 55.08 -21.29
CA GLU A 474 22.72 54.25 -22.28
C GLU A 474 23.51 54.18 -23.59
N ALA A 475 24.12 55.29 -24.01
CA ALA A 475 24.96 55.30 -25.20
C ALA A 475 26.14 54.33 -25.09
N LEU A 476 26.81 54.32 -23.93
CA LEU A 476 27.93 53.43 -23.67
C LEU A 476 27.49 51.96 -23.66
N GLU A 477 26.40 51.65 -22.97
CA GLU A 477 25.83 50.29 -22.91
C GLU A 477 25.52 49.75 -24.31
N GLN A 478 24.82 50.53 -25.13
CA GLN A 478 24.51 50.16 -26.51
C GLN A 478 25.79 49.94 -27.36
N PHE A 479 26.83 50.77 -27.19
CA PHE A 479 28.10 50.54 -27.88
C PHE A 479 28.88 49.33 -27.36
N GLU A 480 28.75 49.00 -26.08
CA GLU A 480 29.36 47.81 -25.49
C GLU A 480 28.74 46.52 -26.05
N GLU A 481 27.41 46.47 -26.17
CA GLU A 481 26.69 45.37 -26.82
C GLU A 481 27.15 45.18 -28.28
N ALA A 482 27.32 46.28 -29.01
CA ALA A 482 27.86 46.23 -30.37
C ALA A 482 29.31 45.71 -30.40
N LEU A 483 30.18 46.16 -29.48
CA LEU A 483 31.57 45.70 -29.40
C LEU A 483 31.68 44.21 -29.03
N GLU A 484 30.77 43.71 -28.18
CA GLU A 484 30.71 42.30 -27.83
C GLU A 484 30.31 41.44 -29.04
N LEU A 485 29.30 41.87 -29.78
CA LEU A 485 28.89 41.22 -31.03
C LEU A 485 30.03 41.19 -32.07
N GLU A 486 30.84 42.25 -32.17
CA GLU A 486 32.02 42.32 -33.05
C GLU A 486 33.12 41.31 -32.65
N GLN A 487 33.22 40.95 -31.38
CA GLN A 487 34.18 39.94 -30.90
C GLN A 487 33.69 38.51 -31.09
N GLN A 488 32.40 38.28 -30.89
CA GLN A 488 31.80 36.94 -30.93
C GLN A 488 31.55 36.45 -32.36
N TYR A 489 31.30 37.37 -33.29
CA TYR A 489 30.91 37.03 -34.67
C TYR A 489 31.85 37.67 -35.69
N THR A 490 31.94 37.05 -36.87
CA THR A 490 32.85 37.48 -37.95
C THR A 490 32.25 38.60 -38.80
N PHE A 491 32.02 39.76 -38.19
CA PHE A 491 31.58 40.97 -38.91
C PHE A 491 32.77 41.78 -39.43
N LYS A 492 32.52 42.63 -40.43
CA LYS A 492 33.46 43.70 -40.79
C LYS A 492 33.31 44.83 -39.76
N PRO A 493 34.33 45.13 -38.94
CA PRO A 493 34.23 46.16 -37.90
C PRO A 493 33.87 47.53 -38.48
N ILE A 494 33.01 48.28 -37.78
CA ILE A 494 32.75 49.69 -38.08
C ILE A 494 33.82 50.52 -37.34
N PRO A 495 34.76 51.18 -38.06
CA PRO A 495 35.92 51.83 -37.44
C PRO A 495 35.57 52.92 -36.41
N GLU A 496 34.40 53.54 -36.56
CA GLU A 496 33.93 54.62 -35.69
C GLU A 496 33.44 54.13 -34.31
N LEU A 497 33.06 52.86 -34.16
CA LEU A 497 32.43 52.33 -32.94
C LEU A 497 33.31 52.53 -31.70
N GLN A 498 34.61 52.21 -31.79
CA GLN A 498 35.54 52.39 -30.66
C GLN A 498 35.66 53.86 -30.24
N GLN A 499 35.62 54.79 -31.20
CA GLN A 499 35.69 56.23 -30.89
C GLN A 499 34.38 56.74 -30.28
N LEU A 500 33.24 56.24 -30.74
CA LEU A 500 31.93 56.57 -30.19
C LEU A 500 31.78 56.04 -28.76
N ALA A 501 32.20 54.79 -28.51
CA ALA A 501 32.23 54.21 -27.17
C ALA A 501 33.14 55.01 -26.23
N LYS A 502 34.34 55.40 -26.69
CA LYS A 502 35.25 56.27 -25.92
C LYS A 502 34.61 57.63 -25.60
N LYS A 503 33.89 58.23 -26.56
CA LYS A 503 33.19 59.52 -26.39
C LYS A 503 32.07 59.42 -25.35
N ALA A 504 31.33 58.32 -25.32
CA ALA A 504 30.30 58.04 -24.31
C ALA A 504 30.92 57.71 -22.93
N ALA A 505 32.04 56.99 -22.90
CA ALA A 505 32.68 56.53 -21.67
C ALA A 505 33.20 57.68 -20.78
N LYS A 506 33.78 58.73 -21.37
CA LYS A 506 34.34 59.86 -20.61
C LYS A 506 33.33 60.48 -19.61
N PRO A 507 32.15 60.98 -20.01
CA PRO A 507 31.18 61.54 -19.09
C PRO A 507 30.63 60.53 -18.07
N VAL A 508 30.49 59.24 -18.44
CA VAL A 508 30.08 58.18 -17.50
C VAL A 508 31.12 57.98 -16.40
N ILE A 509 32.41 57.95 -16.75
CA ILE A 509 33.51 57.88 -15.79
C ILE A 509 33.48 59.08 -14.84
N LEU A 510 33.29 60.30 -15.38
CA LEU A 510 33.24 61.53 -14.57
C LEU A 510 32.05 61.53 -13.60
N LEU A 511 30.87 61.08 -14.06
CA LEU A 511 29.69 60.91 -13.20
C LEU A 511 29.99 59.94 -12.06
N LYS A 512 30.56 58.77 -12.38
CA LYS A 512 30.88 57.73 -11.38
C LYS A 512 31.90 58.19 -10.34
N LEU A 513 32.91 58.95 -10.76
CA LEU A 513 33.89 59.54 -9.85
C LEU A 513 33.23 60.59 -8.93
N THR A 514 32.29 61.38 -9.46
CA THR A 514 31.54 62.37 -8.69
C THR A 514 30.62 61.70 -7.66
N GLU A 515 29.90 60.65 -8.05
CA GLU A 515 29.09 59.84 -7.14
C GLU A 515 29.96 59.19 -6.05
N GLY A 516 31.10 58.60 -6.44
CA GLY A 516 32.09 58.08 -5.50
C GLY A 516 32.53 59.13 -4.47
N TYR A 517 32.70 60.38 -4.92
CA TYR A 517 33.11 61.48 -4.05
C TYR A 517 32.00 61.83 -3.05
N GLN A 518 30.75 61.88 -3.49
CA GLN A 518 29.59 62.08 -2.60
C GLN A 518 29.43 60.92 -1.60
N LEU A 519 29.67 59.68 -2.03
CA LEU A 519 29.66 58.51 -1.14
C LEU A 519 30.76 58.61 -0.07
N ALA A 520 31.97 59.03 -0.44
CA ALA A 520 33.05 59.28 0.51
C ALA A 520 32.69 60.44 1.46
N GLN A 521 32.03 61.49 0.99
CA GLN A 521 31.50 62.56 1.85
C GLN A 521 30.46 62.05 2.85
N GLY A 522 29.58 61.14 2.42
CA GLY A 522 28.57 60.49 3.26
C GLY A 522 29.08 59.33 4.12
N ASN A 523 30.41 59.18 4.25
CA ASN A 523 31.05 58.11 5.02
C ASN A 523 30.76 56.68 4.54
N LYS A 524 30.38 56.50 3.27
CA LYS A 524 30.20 55.20 2.61
C LYS A 524 31.47 54.79 1.86
N LEU A 525 32.54 54.53 2.61
CA LEU A 525 33.88 54.38 2.05
C LEU A 525 34.07 53.13 1.18
N ALA A 526 33.37 52.04 1.47
CA ALA A 526 33.40 50.85 0.63
C ALA A 526 32.81 51.13 -0.76
N ASP A 527 31.63 51.75 -0.80
CA ASP A 527 30.94 52.11 -2.04
C ASP A 527 31.75 53.14 -2.85
N ALA A 528 32.38 54.11 -2.17
CA ALA A 528 33.26 55.08 -2.81
C ALA A 528 34.49 54.43 -3.47
N ARG A 529 35.09 53.41 -2.83
CA ARG A 529 36.21 52.65 -3.41
C ARG A 529 35.76 51.80 -4.59
N ASN A 530 34.57 51.18 -4.52
CA ASN A 530 33.99 50.46 -5.65
C ASN A 530 33.76 51.40 -6.83
N ALA A 531 33.21 52.59 -6.59
CA ALA A 531 33.05 53.62 -7.60
C ALA A 531 34.39 54.01 -8.27
N SER A 532 35.46 54.20 -7.48
CA SER A 532 36.81 54.46 -8.00
C SER A 532 37.39 53.30 -8.81
N ALA A 533 37.19 52.06 -8.36
CA ALA A 533 37.67 50.86 -9.05
C ALA A 533 36.99 50.67 -10.42
N GLU A 534 35.66 50.78 -10.46
CA GLU A 534 34.89 50.67 -11.71
C GLU A 534 35.24 51.82 -12.67
N ALA A 535 35.38 53.06 -12.17
CA ALA A 535 35.84 54.18 -12.97
C ALA A 535 37.25 53.94 -13.55
N THR A 536 38.13 53.28 -12.80
CA THR A 536 39.49 52.89 -13.25
C THR A 536 39.43 51.79 -14.31
N ALA A 537 38.54 50.80 -14.17
CA ALA A 537 38.35 49.77 -15.17
C ALA A 537 37.88 50.36 -16.51
N LEU A 538 36.91 51.26 -16.47
CA LEU A 538 36.43 51.99 -17.66
C LEU A 538 37.53 52.87 -18.28
N GLN A 539 38.34 53.55 -17.45
CA GLN A 539 39.51 54.30 -17.95
C GLN A 539 40.48 53.41 -18.73
N ASN A 540 40.71 52.20 -18.25
CA ASN A 540 41.60 51.24 -18.91
C ASN A 540 41.01 50.72 -20.22
N ARG A 541 39.74 50.31 -20.20
CA ARG A 541 39.04 49.77 -21.37
C ARG A 541 38.99 50.77 -22.53
N TYR A 542 38.79 52.06 -22.24
CA TYR A 542 38.60 53.11 -23.25
C TYR A 542 39.82 54.01 -23.48
N ALA A 543 40.99 53.65 -22.93
CA ALA A 543 42.24 54.40 -23.05
C ALA A 543 42.07 55.89 -22.65
N LEU A 544 41.50 56.13 -21.47
CA LEU A 544 41.20 57.45 -20.89
C LEU A 544 42.05 57.76 -19.64
N GLN A 545 43.09 56.96 -19.34
CA GLN A 545 43.92 57.14 -18.15
C GLN A 545 44.69 58.48 -18.13
N GLN A 546 44.97 59.03 -19.31
CA GLN A 546 45.68 60.31 -19.49
C GLN A 546 44.71 61.48 -19.75
N ASP A 547 43.40 61.26 -19.65
CA ASP A 547 42.43 62.35 -19.76
C ASP A 547 42.48 63.23 -18.51
N LYS A 548 42.75 64.53 -18.71
CA LYS A 548 42.98 65.48 -17.62
C LYS A 548 41.79 65.61 -16.67
N ASP A 549 40.57 65.64 -17.20
CA ASP A 549 39.37 65.84 -16.38
C ASP A 549 39.12 64.63 -15.48
N VAL A 550 39.33 63.43 -16.05
CA VAL A 550 39.21 62.17 -15.33
C VAL A 550 40.28 62.04 -14.24
N GLN A 551 41.54 62.41 -14.54
CA GLN A 551 42.63 62.40 -13.55
C GLN A 551 42.34 63.33 -12.37
N ILE A 552 41.86 64.55 -12.64
CA ILE A 552 41.51 65.53 -11.59
C ILE A 552 40.43 64.96 -10.68
N GLN A 553 39.32 64.46 -11.24
CA GLN A 553 38.21 63.93 -10.43
C GLN A 553 38.61 62.67 -9.65
N ASN A 554 39.44 61.81 -10.22
CA ASN A 554 39.94 60.62 -9.53
C ASN A 554 40.85 60.99 -8.35
N ALA A 555 41.70 62.01 -8.50
CA ALA A 555 42.52 62.52 -7.41
C ALA A 555 41.66 63.07 -6.26
N LEU A 556 40.64 63.88 -6.58
CA LEU A 556 39.69 64.43 -5.59
C LEU A 556 38.96 63.33 -4.82
N LEU A 557 38.51 62.27 -5.50
CA LEU A 557 37.89 61.12 -4.85
C LEU A 557 38.85 60.42 -3.88
N ARG A 558 40.08 60.13 -4.33
CA ARG A 558 41.09 59.47 -3.49
C ARG A 558 41.42 60.27 -2.24
N GLU A 559 41.62 61.57 -2.40
CA GLU A 559 41.86 62.48 -1.29
C GLU A 559 40.68 62.46 -0.31
N ARG A 560 39.44 62.53 -0.80
CA ARG A 560 38.25 62.51 0.06
C ARG A 560 38.08 61.22 0.84
N ILE A 561 38.27 60.07 0.19
CA ILE A 561 38.24 58.74 0.83
C ILE A 561 39.26 58.73 1.98
N PHE A 562 40.49 59.14 1.70
CA PHE A 562 41.56 59.19 2.69
C PHE A 562 41.24 60.11 3.88
N THR A 563 40.76 61.33 3.62
CA THR A 563 40.36 62.26 4.68
C THR A 563 39.28 61.66 5.58
N GLN A 564 38.25 61.03 5.00
CA GLN A 564 37.14 60.46 5.76
C GLN A 564 37.57 59.25 6.60
N GLU A 565 38.51 58.43 6.12
CA GLU A 565 39.11 57.33 6.88
C GLU A 565 39.81 57.83 8.14
N CYS A 566 40.58 58.91 8.02
CA CYS A 566 41.26 59.50 9.16
C CYS A 566 40.30 60.08 10.20
N LEU A 567 39.19 60.71 9.76
CA LEU A 567 38.14 61.17 10.65
C LEU A 567 37.49 60.00 11.43
N ASN A 568 37.22 58.88 10.75
CA ASN A 568 36.66 57.69 11.40
C ASN A 568 37.63 57.06 12.42
N ALA A 569 38.91 56.98 12.06
CA ALA A 569 39.95 56.44 12.94
C ALA A 569 40.12 57.32 14.19
N GLN A 570 40.12 58.64 14.04
CA GLN A 570 40.16 59.60 15.16
C GLN A 570 38.93 59.42 16.08
N ALA A 571 37.72 59.35 15.52
CA ALA A 571 36.51 59.16 16.32
C ALA A 571 36.50 57.84 17.12
N LEU A 572 37.04 56.75 16.53
CA LEU A 572 37.15 55.46 17.19
C LEU A 572 38.21 55.46 18.30
N TYR A 573 39.36 56.13 18.06
CA TYR A 573 40.36 56.38 19.09
C TYR A 573 39.73 57.09 20.30
N ASP A 574 39.04 58.20 20.05
CA ASP A 574 38.43 59.03 21.09
C ASP A 574 37.40 58.23 21.90
N LYS A 575 36.57 57.41 21.22
CA LYS A 575 35.61 56.53 21.88
C LYS A 575 36.28 55.56 22.86
N HIS A 576 37.34 54.87 22.43
CA HIS A 576 38.06 53.93 23.30
C HIS A 576 38.76 54.63 24.47
N PHE A 577 39.34 55.81 24.21
CA PHE A 577 39.95 56.62 25.25
C PHE A 577 38.94 57.08 26.32
N GLN A 578 37.78 57.61 25.91
CA GLN A 578 36.72 58.00 26.86
C GLN A 578 36.17 56.80 27.65
N ASN A 579 36.03 55.63 27.02
CA ASN A 579 35.63 54.41 27.72
C ASN A 579 36.66 54.00 28.79
N GLY A 580 37.96 54.03 28.47
CA GLY A 580 39.02 53.76 29.44
C GLY A 580 38.96 54.71 30.64
N LYS A 581 38.67 55.99 30.39
CA LYS A 581 38.50 56.99 31.45
C LYS A 581 37.33 56.68 32.37
N ALA A 582 36.18 56.31 31.81
CA ALA A 582 35.00 55.94 32.58
C ALA A 582 35.22 54.68 33.44
N LEU A 583 35.86 53.64 32.88
CA LEU A 583 36.17 52.39 33.59
C LEU A 583 37.15 52.63 34.75
N ALA A 584 38.15 53.49 34.55
CA ALA A 584 39.08 53.88 35.61
C ALA A 584 38.36 54.57 36.78
N GLN A 585 37.38 55.44 36.50
CA GLN A 585 36.56 56.08 37.53
C GLN A 585 35.71 55.08 38.33
N GLN A 586 35.28 54.00 37.70
CA GLN A 586 34.53 52.90 38.34
C GLN A 586 35.43 51.89 39.06
N LYS A 587 36.74 52.16 39.17
CA LYS A 587 37.75 51.28 39.78
C LYS A 587 37.93 49.95 39.03
N GLN A 588 37.49 49.87 37.78
CA GLN A 588 37.67 48.70 36.91
C GLN A 588 38.96 48.83 36.09
N PHE A 589 40.10 48.80 36.78
CA PHE A 589 41.37 49.23 36.19
C PHE A 589 41.89 48.28 35.12
N ILE A 590 41.70 46.96 35.26
CA ILE A 590 42.06 46.00 34.20
C ILE A 590 41.30 46.30 32.89
N ALA A 591 39.99 46.54 32.99
CA ALA A 591 39.16 46.88 31.83
C ALA A 591 39.53 48.26 31.24
N ALA A 592 39.86 49.23 32.10
CA ALA A 592 40.35 50.53 31.67
C ALA A 592 41.66 50.45 30.88
N ASP A 593 42.64 49.64 31.34
CA ASP A 593 43.91 49.42 30.63
C ASP A 593 43.65 48.80 29.24
N GLN A 594 42.74 47.83 29.13
CA GLN A 594 42.35 47.24 27.86
C GLN A 594 41.73 48.26 26.89
N ALA A 595 40.84 49.12 27.39
CA ALA A 595 40.22 50.16 26.57
C ALA A 595 41.26 51.18 26.04
N TYR A 596 42.22 51.60 26.88
CA TYR A 596 43.30 52.47 26.42
C TYR A 596 44.26 51.78 25.44
N ARG A 597 44.56 50.48 25.63
CA ARG A 597 45.32 49.71 24.61
C ARG A 597 44.61 49.70 23.27
N ALA A 598 43.29 49.53 23.28
CA ALA A 598 42.49 49.58 22.07
C ALA A 598 42.61 50.96 21.39
N ALA A 599 42.55 52.06 22.14
CA ALA A 599 42.76 53.40 21.60
C ALA A 599 44.16 53.53 20.94
N ILE A 600 45.24 53.18 21.65
CA ILE A 600 46.62 53.24 21.11
C ILE A 600 46.74 52.44 19.82
N LYS A 601 46.17 51.22 19.78
CA LYS A 601 46.19 50.38 18.59
C LYS A 601 45.51 51.03 17.39
N ILE A 602 44.43 51.81 17.59
CA ILE A 602 43.80 52.56 16.49
C ILE A 602 44.74 53.62 15.93
N ALA A 603 45.45 54.36 16.79
CA ALA A 603 46.41 55.36 16.34
C ALA A 603 47.61 54.73 15.61
N GLU A 604 48.14 53.61 16.12
CA GLU A 604 49.26 52.87 15.50
C GLU A 604 48.87 52.24 14.15
N ALA A 605 47.64 51.74 14.02
CA ALA A 605 47.15 51.16 12.77
C ALA A 605 46.89 52.22 11.68
N ASN A 606 46.79 53.50 12.04
CA ASN A 606 46.45 54.60 11.14
C ASN A 606 47.51 55.73 11.22
N THR A 607 48.79 55.38 11.07
CA THR A 607 49.92 56.32 11.22
C THR A 607 49.83 57.53 10.29
N VAL A 608 49.32 57.33 9.07
CA VAL A 608 49.14 58.40 8.07
C VAL A 608 48.12 59.45 8.53
N CYS A 609 47.23 59.11 9.47
CA CYS A 609 46.24 60.01 10.02
C CYS A 609 46.75 60.88 11.18
N THR A 610 47.99 60.69 11.63
CA THR A 610 48.65 61.51 12.67
C THR A 610 47.87 61.60 14.00
N ILE A 611 47.17 60.53 14.40
CA ILE A 611 46.38 60.48 15.65
C ILE A 611 47.30 60.53 16.87
N ALA A 612 47.03 61.44 17.80
CA ALA A 612 47.84 61.68 19.00
C ALA A 612 47.65 60.57 20.07
N SER A 613 48.46 59.50 20.00
CA SER A 613 48.33 58.34 20.90
C SER A 613 48.78 58.58 22.36
N PHE A 614 49.57 59.62 22.61
CA PHE A 614 50.23 59.87 23.91
C PHE A 614 49.24 59.98 25.07
N THR A 615 48.04 60.54 24.86
CA THR A 615 47.03 60.70 25.92
C THR A 615 46.57 59.36 26.51
N ALA A 616 46.34 58.35 25.67
CA ALA A 616 46.02 57.00 26.10
C ALA A 616 47.22 56.28 26.75
N THR A 617 48.44 56.51 26.25
CA THR A 617 49.67 55.93 26.83
C THR A 617 49.89 56.41 28.27
N ASP A 618 49.76 57.72 28.50
CA ASP A 618 49.91 58.32 29.83
C ASP A 618 48.82 57.83 30.80
N ALA A 619 47.57 57.73 30.31
CA ALA A 619 46.46 57.24 31.11
C ALA A 619 46.65 55.78 31.57
N ARG A 620 47.27 54.92 30.74
CA ARG A 620 47.64 53.54 31.13
C ARG A 620 48.71 53.52 32.19
N ALA A 621 49.77 54.31 32.01
CA ALA A 621 50.86 54.39 32.98
C ALA A 621 50.34 54.84 34.37
N ALA A 622 49.39 55.79 34.38
CA ALA A 622 48.79 56.30 35.62
C ALA A 622 48.03 55.23 36.43
N ILE A 623 47.34 54.29 35.78
CA ILE A 623 46.55 53.24 36.45
C ILE A 623 47.30 51.92 36.66
N ALA A 624 48.51 51.78 36.12
CA ALA A 624 49.26 50.52 36.11
C ALA A 624 49.41 49.83 37.48
N PRO A 625 49.65 50.54 38.60
CA PRO A 625 49.74 49.89 39.91
C PRO A 625 48.41 49.27 40.36
N ALA A 626 47.28 49.92 40.07
CA ALA A 626 45.95 49.39 40.40
C ALA A 626 45.60 48.16 39.55
N VAL A 627 46.00 48.17 38.27
CA VAL A 627 45.86 47.02 37.36
C VAL A 627 46.64 45.82 37.89
N ALA A 628 47.92 46.02 38.24
CA ALA A 628 48.79 44.97 38.73
C ALA A 628 48.24 44.31 40.01
N TYR A 629 47.69 45.12 40.92
CA TYR A 629 47.06 44.61 42.13
C TYR A 629 45.78 43.81 41.86
N GLN A 630 44.86 44.32 41.03
CA GLN A 630 43.64 43.58 40.68
C GLN A 630 43.95 42.25 39.98
N GLN A 631 44.97 42.21 39.13
CA GLN A 631 45.41 40.98 38.46
C GLN A 631 45.91 39.94 39.47
N LYS A 632 46.65 40.37 40.49
CA LYS A 632 47.07 39.46 41.58
C LYS A 632 45.87 38.87 42.32
N LEU A 633 44.83 39.67 42.59
CA LEU A 633 43.59 39.16 43.20
C LEU A 633 42.86 38.16 42.30
N GLU A 634 42.77 38.41 40.99
CA GLU A 634 42.22 37.45 40.03
C GLU A 634 43.02 36.13 39.99
N ASP A 635 44.36 36.21 40.01
CA ASP A 635 45.22 35.04 40.00
C ASP A 635 45.13 34.22 41.29
N ILE A 636 45.02 34.87 42.45
CA ILE A 636 44.73 34.21 43.73
C ILE A 636 43.42 33.43 43.62
N ASN A 637 42.34 34.08 43.20
CA ASN A 637 41.04 33.44 43.04
C ASN A 637 41.10 32.26 42.06
N ARG A 638 41.90 32.38 41.00
CA ARG A 638 42.16 31.30 40.03
C ARG A 638 42.90 30.12 40.66
N GLN A 639 43.91 30.35 41.50
CA GLN A 639 44.61 29.24 42.19
C GLN A 639 43.68 28.54 43.19
N VAL A 640 42.86 29.30 43.92
CA VAL A 640 41.83 28.73 44.80
C VAL A 640 40.80 27.92 44.00
N ALA A 641 40.38 28.40 42.83
CA ALA A 641 39.50 27.67 41.92
C ALA A 641 40.11 26.33 41.47
N LYS A 642 41.44 26.29 41.24
CA LYS A 642 42.20 25.10 40.84
C LYS A 642 42.58 24.16 41.99
N ASN A 643 42.12 24.44 43.22
CA ASN A 643 42.46 23.70 44.43
C ASN A 643 43.97 23.73 44.79
N ARG A 644 44.71 24.73 44.28
CA ARG A 644 46.13 24.98 44.55
C ARG A 644 46.27 26.00 45.70
N TYR A 645 45.98 25.51 46.90
CA TYR A 645 45.74 26.39 48.04
C TYR A 645 47.00 27.00 48.64
N LEU A 646 48.13 26.27 48.64
CA LEU A 646 49.40 26.81 49.15
C LEU A 646 49.91 27.93 48.25
N GLU A 647 49.83 27.75 46.93
CA GLU A 647 50.20 28.78 45.97
C GLU A 647 49.28 30.02 46.08
N ALA A 648 47.98 29.81 46.31
CA ALA A 648 47.04 30.91 46.54
C ALA A 648 47.39 31.73 47.80
N ILE A 649 47.78 31.06 48.90
CA ILE A 649 48.20 31.71 50.15
C ILE A 649 49.46 32.55 49.93
N THR A 650 50.48 31.98 49.27
CA THR A 650 51.73 32.71 48.96
C THR A 650 51.45 33.95 48.11
N LEU A 651 50.66 33.79 47.04
CA LEU A 651 50.27 34.91 46.17
C LEU A 651 49.46 35.98 46.93
N TYR A 652 48.66 35.59 47.92
CA TYR A 652 47.92 36.52 48.77
C TYR A 652 48.87 37.41 49.58
N SER A 653 49.86 36.82 50.23
CA SER A 653 50.88 37.55 51.00
C SER A 653 51.74 38.46 50.11
N GLU A 654 51.99 38.07 48.86
CA GLU A 654 52.64 38.94 47.88
C GLU A 654 51.74 40.10 47.44
N ALA A 655 50.44 39.85 47.24
CA ALA A 655 49.48 40.90 46.89
C ALA A 655 49.34 41.95 47.99
N GLU A 656 49.38 41.55 49.26
CA GLU A 656 49.41 42.45 50.41
C GLU A 656 50.65 43.37 50.39
N LYS A 657 51.83 42.80 50.13
CA LYS A 657 53.07 43.59 50.01
C LYS A 657 52.99 44.61 48.88
N VAL A 658 52.47 44.22 47.72
CA VAL A 658 52.30 45.12 46.57
C VAL A 658 51.28 46.21 46.85
N TYR A 659 50.16 45.87 47.49
CA TYR A 659 49.14 46.84 47.89
C TYR A 659 49.73 47.99 48.73
N LEU A 660 50.58 47.65 49.69
CA LEU A 660 51.24 48.60 50.59
C LEU A 660 52.34 49.39 49.87
N ALA A 661 53.22 48.70 49.12
CA ALA A 661 54.36 49.32 48.44
C ALA A 661 53.90 50.35 47.39
N ASP A 662 52.90 49.99 46.59
CA ASP A 662 52.43 50.82 45.47
C ASP A 662 51.33 51.83 45.87
N LYS A 663 51.01 51.91 47.17
CA LYS A 663 49.95 52.76 47.73
C LYS A 663 48.64 52.61 46.95
N VAL A 664 48.23 51.35 46.72
CA VAL A 664 47.11 51.02 45.84
C VAL A 664 45.78 51.59 46.36
N ASN A 665 45.70 51.86 47.66
CA ASN A 665 44.58 52.55 48.30
C ASN A 665 44.25 53.92 47.67
N ARG A 666 45.22 54.63 47.06
CA ARG A 666 44.96 55.92 46.36
C ARG A 666 44.03 55.77 45.15
N PHE A 667 43.89 54.55 44.63
CA PHE A 667 42.98 54.21 43.54
C PHE A 667 41.60 53.77 44.06
N GLY A 668 41.36 53.85 45.37
CA GLY A 668 40.10 53.48 46.01
C GLY A 668 39.84 51.97 46.10
N LEU A 669 40.88 51.15 46.00
CA LEU A 669 40.83 49.70 46.24
C LEU A 669 41.22 49.39 47.68
N ASP A 670 40.57 48.40 48.30
CA ASP A 670 40.84 47.97 49.67
C ASP A 670 41.48 46.56 49.71
N HIS A 671 42.33 46.30 50.71
CA HIS A 671 42.89 44.97 50.99
C HIS A 671 42.29 44.38 52.27
N ILE A 672 41.76 43.16 52.17
CA ILE A 672 41.27 42.39 53.32
C ILE A 672 42.33 41.39 53.80
N SER A 673 42.44 41.13 55.09
CA SER A 673 43.44 40.19 55.62
C SER A 673 43.20 38.75 55.15
N LEU A 674 44.25 37.93 55.04
CA LEU A 674 44.14 36.51 54.65
C LEU A 674 43.17 35.73 55.56
N PHE A 675 43.15 36.07 56.86
CA PHE A 675 42.19 35.50 57.80
C PHE A 675 40.75 35.79 57.38
N ASN A 676 40.38 37.06 57.16
CA ASN A 676 39.02 37.42 56.76
C ASN A 676 38.68 36.88 55.37
N PHE A 677 39.62 36.97 54.43
CA PHE A 677 39.48 36.43 53.09
C PHE A 677 39.15 34.93 53.11
N SER A 678 39.90 34.13 53.87
CA SER A 678 39.69 32.68 53.97
C SER A 678 38.48 32.28 54.81
N LYS A 679 38.15 33.05 55.85
CA LYS A 679 36.98 32.84 56.71
C LYS A 679 35.67 33.04 55.95
N GLU A 680 35.61 34.03 55.07
CA GLU A 680 34.41 34.33 54.27
C GLU A 680 34.38 33.55 52.95
N HIS A 681 35.50 32.93 52.55
CA HIS A 681 35.58 32.17 51.32
C HIS A 681 34.62 30.98 51.28
N GLN A 682 33.99 30.74 50.11
CA GLN A 682 33.02 29.66 49.92
C GLN A 682 33.68 28.27 49.90
N LYS A 683 34.91 28.16 49.38
CA LYS A 683 35.65 26.88 49.34
C LYS A 683 36.24 26.49 50.70
N GLN A 684 35.52 25.63 51.42
CA GLN A 684 35.95 25.08 52.70
C GLN A 684 37.34 24.40 52.68
N PRO A 685 37.77 23.65 51.64
CA PRO A 685 39.11 23.08 51.63
C PRO A 685 40.22 24.13 51.53
N PHE A 686 39.96 25.30 50.94
CA PHE A 686 40.89 26.44 50.98
C PHE A 686 41.04 26.97 52.40
N THR A 687 39.91 27.19 53.09
CA THR A 687 39.93 27.54 54.51
C THR A 687 40.68 26.50 55.34
N ALA A 688 40.55 25.20 55.04
CA ALA A 688 41.31 24.13 55.69
C ALA A 688 42.83 24.26 55.47
N ALA A 689 43.26 24.58 54.25
CA ALA A 689 44.67 24.82 53.96
C ALA A 689 45.20 26.07 54.67
N VAL A 690 44.37 27.11 54.84
CA VAL A 690 44.73 28.31 55.61
C VAL A 690 44.82 27.99 57.11
N VAL A 691 43.96 27.10 57.64
CA VAL A 691 44.10 26.56 59.00
C VAL A 691 45.45 25.84 59.17
N ASP A 692 45.80 24.96 58.23
CA ASP A 692 47.07 24.25 58.26
C ASP A 692 48.26 25.21 58.17
N HIS A 693 48.12 26.30 57.39
CA HIS A 693 49.14 27.35 57.28
C HIS A 693 49.35 28.09 58.61
N PHE A 694 48.28 28.57 59.26
CA PHE A 694 48.40 29.20 60.58
C PHE A 694 48.92 28.23 61.65
N ALA A 695 48.51 26.95 61.60
CA ALA A 695 49.02 25.93 62.52
C ALA A 695 50.51 25.64 62.32
N ALA A 696 51.02 25.73 61.09
CA ALA A 696 52.44 25.59 60.78
C ALA A 696 53.27 26.81 61.21
N LEU A 697 52.67 28.01 61.24
CA LEU A 697 53.31 29.23 61.70
C LEU A 697 53.40 29.34 63.24
N GLY A 698 52.80 28.41 63.98
CA GLY A 698 52.69 28.52 65.44
C GLY A 698 51.68 29.58 65.87
N GLU A 699 50.64 29.82 65.06
CA GLU A 699 49.50 30.65 65.43
C GLU A 699 48.32 29.77 65.84
N GLU A 700 48.50 29.01 66.92
CA GLU A 700 47.56 27.96 67.33
C GLU A 700 46.15 28.52 67.57
N GLN A 701 46.03 29.70 68.19
CA GLN A 701 44.73 30.30 68.47
C GLN A 701 43.99 30.72 67.19
N VAL A 702 44.69 31.32 66.21
CA VAL A 702 44.10 31.71 64.91
C VAL A 702 43.69 30.46 64.13
N ALA A 703 44.57 29.44 64.12
CA ALA A 703 44.29 28.16 63.50
C ALA A 703 43.08 27.46 64.14
N ILE A 704 42.96 27.46 65.48
CA ILE A 704 41.81 26.88 66.19
C ILE A 704 40.52 27.65 65.91
N GLN A 705 40.56 28.99 65.90
CA GLN A 705 39.38 29.80 65.56
C GLN A 705 38.88 29.51 64.15
N LEU A 706 39.80 29.47 63.17
CA LEU A 706 39.46 29.17 61.79
C LEU A 706 39.04 27.70 61.61
N LEU A 707 39.66 26.76 62.33
CA LEU A 707 39.28 25.35 62.37
C LEU A 707 37.88 25.15 62.94
N ASN A 708 37.53 25.87 64.01
CA ASN A 708 36.18 25.85 64.58
C ASN A 708 35.15 26.42 63.60
N SER A 709 35.43 27.56 62.97
CA SER A 709 34.58 28.12 61.91
C SER A 709 34.37 27.12 60.77
N LEU A 710 35.45 26.44 60.35
CA LEU A 710 35.42 25.41 59.31
C LEU A 710 34.59 24.18 59.71
N LEU A 711 34.70 23.71 60.96
CA LEU A 711 33.94 22.58 61.49
C LEU A 711 32.45 22.93 61.65
N VAL A 712 32.12 24.16 62.10
CA VAL A 712 30.74 24.67 62.16
C VAL A 712 30.12 24.72 60.76
N LYS A 713 30.91 25.01 59.74
CA LYS A 713 30.48 24.93 58.32
C LYS A 713 30.31 23.49 57.80
N GLY A 714 30.44 22.46 58.65
CA GLY A 714 30.19 21.06 58.31
C GLY A 714 31.36 20.32 57.66
N TYR A 715 32.59 20.86 57.73
CA TYR A 715 33.75 20.19 57.16
C TYR A 715 34.04 18.84 57.85
N ALA A 716 34.44 17.84 57.08
CA ALA A 716 34.53 16.47 57.56
C ALA A 716 35.56 16.29 58.69
N LYS A 717 35.09 15.94 59.90
CA LYS A 717 35.91 15.73 61.11
C LYS A 717 37.08 14.74 60.93
N ARG A 718 36.93 13.77 60.02
CA ARG A 718 38.02 12.83 59.69
C ARG A 718 39.20 13.53 59.01
N LYS A 719 38.94 14.53 58.16
CA LYS A 719 39.96 15.29 57.42
C LYS A 719 40.72 16.28 58.30
N THR A 720 40.13 16.72 59.40
CA THR A 720 40.77 17.62 60.36
C THR A 720 41.59 16.89 61.44
N LYS A 721 41.59 15.55 61.45
CA LYS A 721 42.25 14.76 62.50
C LYS A 721 43.74 15.09 62.62
N LYS A 722 44.46 15.17 61.49
CA LYS A 722 45.91 15.39 61.50
C LYS A 722 46.27 16.76 62.09
N VAL A 723 45.62 17.82 61.63
CA VAL A 723 45.85 19.18 62.15
C VAL A 723 45.40 19.30 63.59
N GLN A 724 44.31 18.64 63.99
CA GLN A 724 43.91 18.56 65.39
C GLN A 724 44.98 17.87 66.25
N GLU A 725 45.53 16.74 65.80
CA GLU A 725 46.61 16.06 66.53
C GLU A 725 47.88 16.91 66.62
N GLN A 726 48.21 17.65 65.56
CA GLN A 726 49.34 18.59 65.53
C GLN A 726 49.13 19.72 66.54
N LEU A 727 48.00 20.44 66.46
CA LEU A 727 47.65 21.52 67.38
C LEU A 727 47.61 21.00 68.83
N GLY A 728 47.08 19.80 69.05
CA GLY A 728 47.03 19.19 70.39
C GLY A 728 48.43 18.93 70.97
N LYS A 729 49.37 18.46 70.16
CA LYS A 729 50.77 18.30 70.58
C LYS A 729 51.47 19.65 70.80
N GLN A 730 51.25 20.62 69.91
CA GLN A 730 51.84 21.96 70.03
C GLN A 730 51.40 22.63 71.33
N LEU A 731 50.09 22.64 71.62
CA LEU A 731 49.54 23.18 72.86
C LEU A 731 50.05 22.43 74.10
N ALA A 732 50.22 21.10 74.03
CA ALA A 732 50.76 20.32 75.16
C ALA A 732 52.21 20.70 75.47
N THR A 733 53.03 20.87 74.44
CA THR A 733 54.42 21.36 74.58
C THR A 733 54.45 22.79 75.11
N GLU A 734 53.60 23.68 74.58
CA GLU A 734 53.49 25.07 75.01
C GLU A 734 53.08 25.18 76.48
N ASP A 735 52.09 24.39 76.92
CA ASP A 735 51.63 24.43 78.30
C ASP A 735 52.61 23.81 79.31
N VAL A 736 53.38 22.78 78.91
CA VAL A 736 54.45 22.23 79.74
C VAL A 736 55.58 23.25 79.87
N ALA A 737 55.97 23.90 78.77
CA ALA A 737 56.95 24.98 78.80
C ALA A 737 56.50 26.16 79.68
N ARG A 738 55.19 26.37 79.82
CA ARG A 738 54.59 27.39 80.69
C ARG A 738 54.24 26.91 82.10
N ALA A 739 54.62 25.68 82.48
CA ALA A 739 54.31 25.09 83.79
C ALA A 739 52.82 25.15 84.19
N ALA A 740 51.91 24.96 83.23
CA ALA A 740 50.47 25.10 83.46
C ALA A 740 49.96 24.13 84.54
N THR A 741 49.33 24.65 85.59
CA THR A 741 48.79 23.88 86.72
C THR A 741 47.36 23.40 86.44
N GLY A 742 47.11 22.10 86.62
CA GLY A 742 45.79 21.51 86.37
C GLY A 742 45.89 20.05 85.94
N SER A 743 44.81 19.29 86.13
CA SER A 743 44.78 17.93 85.61
C SER A 743 44.84 17.96 84.08
N ILE A 744 45.51 16.96 83.51
CA ILE A 744 45.72 16.83 82.06
C ILE A 744 44.38 16.86 81.30
N GLU A 745 43.33 16.32 81.92
CA GLU A 745 41.96 16.31 81.40
C GLU A 745 41.34 17.72 81.34
N THR A 746 41.59 18.57 82.35
CA THR A 746 41.00 19.92 82.45
C THR A 746 41.61 20.87 81.43
N LEU A 747 42.92 20.81 81.23
CA LEU A 747 43.60 21.68 80.26
C LEU A 747 43.29 21.27 78.81
N ALA A 748 43.16 19.97 78.54
CA ALA A 748 42.68 19.49 77.25
C ALA A 748 41.24 19.96 76.95
N ALA A 749 40.38 19.98 77.97
CA ALA A 749 39.02 20.50 77.88
C ALA A 749 38.98 22.00 77.58
N GLN A 750 39.89 22.79 78.16
CA GLN A 750 40.00 24.24 77.90
C GLN A 750 40.40 24.53 76.45
N HIS A 751 41.45 23.88 75.94
CA HIS A 751 41.93 24.06 74.55
C HIS A 751 40.94 23.58 73.50
N THR A 752 40.18 22.53 73.81
CA THR A 752 39.12 22.05 72.93
C THR A 752 37.78 22.77 73.15
N GLN A 753 37.69 23.65 74.15
CA GLN A 753 36.43 24.24 74.63
C GLN A 753 35.34 23.20 74.87
N ASN A 754 35.72 22.01 75.35
CA ASN A 754 34.85 20.83 75.48
C ASN A 754 34.14 20.38 74.19
N SER A 755 34.60 20.83 73.02
CA SER A 755 34.00 20.47 71.74
C SER A 755 34.25 19.00 71.42
N LYS A 756 33.15 18.26 71.23
CA LYS A 756 33.20 16.87 70.76
C LYS A 756 33.88 16.75 69.39
N ASP A 757 33.95 17.83 68.63
CA ASP A 757 34.48 17.86 67.26
C ASP A 757 35.99 18.04 67.22
N LEU A 758 36.57 18.51 68.33
CA LEU A 758 38.01 18.60 68.57
C LEU A 758 38.53 17.44 69.42
N LYS A 759 37.80 16.31 69.48
CA LYS A 759 38.17 15.15 70.30
C LYS A 759 39.57 14.62 70.00
N ASN A 760 40.04 14.70 68.75
CA ASN A 760 41.40 14.23 68.42
C ASN A 760 42.47 15.19 68.91
N LEU A 761 42.21 16.50 68.92
CA LEU A 761 43.08 17.52 69.50
C LEU A 761 43.25 17.27 70.99
N GLY A 762 42.13 17.14 71.71
CA GLY A 762 42.14 16.86 73.15
C GLY A 762 42.87 15.55 73.49
N LYS A 763 42.63 14.47 72.73
CA LYS A 763 43.32 13.19 72.94
C LYS A 763 44.82 13.26 72.66
N ALA A 764 45.22 13.91 71.57
CA ALA A 764 46.63 14.07 71.23
C ALA A 764 47.36 14.90 72.28
N TYR A 765 46.73 15.99 72.73
CA TYR A 765 47.21 16.80 73.83
C TYR A 765 47.44 15.97 75.10
N GLN A 766 46.42 15.21 75.55
CA GLN A 766 46.53 14.42 76.77
C GLN A 766 47.63 13.35 76.67
N LYS A 767 47.74 12.70 75.50
CA LYS A 767 48.77 11.68 75.26
C LYS A 767 50.17 12.28 75.26
N GLU A 768 50.39 13.38 74.56
CA GLU A 768 51.71 14.02 74.48
C GLU A 768 52.10 14.59 75.84
N ARG A 769 51.18 15.23 76.55
CA ARG A 769 51.44 15.77 77.90
C ARG A 769 51.81 14.67 78.91
N ARG A 770 51.11 13.52 78.90
CA ARG A 770 51.47 12.36 79.75
C ARG A 770 52.85 11.77 79.42
N LYS A 771 53.25 11.82 78.15
CA LYS A 771 54.58 11.39 77.72
C LYS A 771 55.64 12.37 78.23
N LEU A 772 55.43 13.67 78.03
CA LEU A 772 56.31 14.75 78.47
C LEU A 772 56.46 14.86 80.00
N MET A 773 55.51 14.33 80.78
CA MET A 773 55.59 14.24 82.25
C MET A 773 56.24 12.95 82.78
N LYS A 774 56.47 11.94 81.91
CA LYS A 774 57.11 10.66 82.26
C LYS A 774 58.57 10.56 81.79
N SER A 775 58.94 11.37 80.79
CA SER A 775 60.31 11.77 80.46
C SER A 775 60.75 12.91 81.37
#